data_AF-A0A2T5Q3X6-F1
#
_entry.id   AF-A0A2T5Q3X6-F1
#
_cell.length_a   1.000
_cell.length_b   1.000
_cell.length_c   1.000
_cell.angle_alpha   90.00
_cell.angle_beta   90.00
_cell.angle_gamma   90.00
#
_symmetry.space_group_name_H-M   'P 1'
#
loop_
_entity.id
_entity.type
_entity.pdbx_description
1 polymer ?
#
loop_
_entity_poly.entity_id
_entity_poly.type
_entity_poly.pdbx_seq_one_letter_code
_entity_poly.pdbx_strand_id
1 'polypeptide(L)'
;MEIKKHYKLYKNGKQWCCMALAAAAVSVGLMLGNTNVKAATTTTADLQAEQVVTPAADSTSQSTDLAAQEKAAQAKDNGNYGWLDSANVVNNGNLQVSGWQATNQAAGKDSRYVIVYDSTTNTELGRTKINGNLARPDVAKAYPNVVNAKDAGYQATMNNLDWSKVKNVDDHLQIVSRYSDAANGEGDHVDSWSQPINLDKSNNAYLDNFSIVNNQLQVTGWNATNKALGKNNHYIILFDRTAGHELARQKATAVARPDVAKVYPQVINAQNSGFNVSFSLANVDLNHELQVISRYSDVQNGEGNNVNYWYVPKKFTPSNTSNQGNLDNFNLSNGELTVAGWHATDYSQVESNHYLILFDKSNNTQAASIKVTNVARPDVAKAYPGVQSASQSGFNANFGKVNLTPGHAYQIVSRYSTLAEGNGDNGQSKFTDFWSAPVTLNQQAYNIDNFSATKDGFNVTGWVASDQAINKRNPYLILLNNGKEIARTKLSLTDRPDVAKVYPSLYNSQKSGFNVNLKVDPAVANGTLKILLRFAGSTDGNSNYSDQASQDYPTNIGNFDNVQVTASNITVSGWRASNLTTSKPYEYLIVLDNGGKELYRQQITDKDITRNDVQNVYSYVLGTNKSGFQVTLPTQASMMHKVVKLINRLTDDPNGNGNYIDVYSGPVSVFSGAQTEGKKTTTYNADGQIIAVYNDAEVISQLPELPTGCEITAVTMMLRYAGYNVNKIQLANEMPRSNNGDYGFVGNPFSPSGWWIFPTGIAPVVNKYVGHSDIMTGASMERIKDKLNQGHLVVAWVANVNGFVNHALALTGYDASRLFYNNPWTGRKESMTYGEFYQHWNADRQRAISY
;
A
#
# COMPACT_ATOMS: atom_id res chain seq x y z
N MET A 1 -10.98 22.27 48.67
CA MET A 1 -10.52 21.95 50.04
C MET A 1 -9.73 20.66 49.95
N GLU A 2 -8.45 20.66 50.33
CA GLU A 2 -7.49 19.59 49.99
C GLU A 2 -7.91 18.21 50.50
N ILE A 3 -7.88 17.21 49.60
CA ILE A 3 -7.94 15.79 49.94
C ILE A 3 -6.56 15.19 49.66
N LYS A 4 -5.83 14.85 50.73
CA LYS A 4 -4.56 14.12 50.67
C LYS A 4 -4.81 12.70 50.14
N LYS A 5 -4.15 12.31 49.04
CA LYS A 5 -4.18 10.95 48.48
C LYS A 5 -2.95 10.17 48.95
N HIS A 6 -3.16 8.98 49.50
CA HIS A 6 -2.10 8.02 49.81
C HIS A 6 -1.91 7.05 48.64
N TYR A 7 -0.67 6.94 48.14
CA TYR A 7 -0.27 5.99 47.09
C TYR A 7 0.60 4.88 47.68
N LYS A 8 0.47 3.65 47.17
CA LYS A 8 1.34 2.53 47.52
C LYS A 8 2.04 2.04 46.24
N LEU A 9 3.36 1.98 46.27
CA LEU A 9 4.21 1.56 45.14
C LEU A 9 4.42 0.04 45.16
N TYR A 10 4.26 -0.60 44.00
CA TYR A 10 4.61 -2.00 43.79
C TYR A 10 5.66 -2.12 42.68
N LYS A 11 6.61 -3.05 42.85
CA LYS A 11 7.73 -3.29 41.94
C LYS A 11 7.63 -4.69 41.33
N ASN A 12 7.59 -4.75 40.00
CA ASN A 12 7.85 -5.97 39.23
C ASN A 12 8.82 -5.61 38.09
N GLY A 13 10.05 -6.15 38.14
CA GLY A 13 11.12 -5.81 37.19
C GLY A 13 11.63 -4.36 37.29
N LYS A 14 11.97 -3.75 36.14
CA LYS A 14 12.56 -2.40 36.04
C LYS A 14 11.55 -1.26 35.81
N GLN A 15 10.25 -1.48 36.01
CA GLN A 15 9.23 -0.43 35.93
C GLN A 15 8.44 -0.31 37.24
N TRP A 16 8.09 0.93 37.60
CA TRP A 16 7.28 1.27 38.76
C TRP A 16 5.83 1.47 38.32
N CYS A 17 4.87 0.80 38.96
CA CYS A 17 3.44 1.03 38.73
C CYS A 17 2.78 1.58 40.00
N CYS A 18 2.04 2.68 39.85
CA CYS A 18 1.20 3.28 40.89
C CYS A 18 -0.25 2.87 40.63
N MET A 19 -0.91 2.26 41.61
CA MET A 19 -2.31 1.84 41.52
C MET A 19 -3.14 2.54 42.61
N ALA A 20 -4.25 3.17 42.22
CA ALA A 20 -5.17 3.84 43.13
C ALA A 20 -6.28 2.87 43.56
N LEU A 21 -6.55 2.76 44.87
CA LEU A 21 -7.68 2.02 45.42
C LEU A 21 -8.95 2.89 45.37
N ALA A 22 -10.05 2.36 44.85
CA ALA A 22 -11.33 3.04 44.74
C ALA A 22 -12.20 2.84 45.99
N ALA A 23 -12.94 3.88 46.39
CA ALA A 23 -14.19 3.78 47.14
C ALA A 23 -15.07 5.02 46.89
N ALA A 24 -16.39 4.81 47.00
CA ALA A 24 -17.50 5.62 46.50
C ALA A 24 -17.85 6.88 47.31
N ALA A 25 -18.60 7.80 46.67
CA ALA A 25 -19.91 8.37 47.10
C ALA A 25 -20.12 9.89 46.83
N VAL A 26 -21.22 10.18 46.10
CA VAL A 26 -22.27 11.20 46.33
C VAL A 26 -22.09 12.69 45.91
N SER A 27 -22.81 13.00 44.81
CA SER A 27 -23.66 14.16 44.39
C SER A 27 -23.35 15.63 44.74
N VAL A 28 -23.52 16.52 43.74
CA VAL A 28 -24.51 17.63 43.53
C VAL A 28 -24.00 18.39 42.28
N GLY A 29 -24.71 18.84 41.25
CA GLY A 29 -26.12 18.97 40.90
C GLY A 29 -26.21 20.11 39.85
N LEU A 30 -27.00 19.95 38.79
CA LEU A 30 -27.69 21.00 38.01
C LEU A 30 -28.36 20.35 36.79
N MET A 31 -29.63 19.96 36.96
CA MET A 31 -30.51 19.50 35.88
C MET A 31 -31.66 20.51 35.77
N LEU A 32 -31.81 21.08 34.58
CA LEU A 32 -33.02 21.79 34.15
C LEU A 32 -34.12 20.74 33.96
N GLY A 33 -35.23 20.92 34.67
CA GLY A 33 -36.33 19.96 34.71
C GLY A 33 -37.17 19.93 33.44
N ASN A 34 -37.30 18.74 32.86
CA ASN A 34 -38.53 18.28 32.19
C ASN A 34 -38.82 16.88 32.76
N THR A 35 -39.89 16.76 33.54
CA THR A 35 -40.28 15.52 34.21
C THR A 35 -41.08 14.64 33.27
N ASN A 36 -40.47 13.57 32.73
CA ASN A 36 -41.16 12.40 32.20
C ASN A 36 -40.85 11.21 33.12
N VAL A 37 -41.86 10.67 33.78
CA VAL A 37 -41.74 9.58 34.76
C VAL A 37 -41.61 8.25 34.01
N LYS A 38 -40.47 7.55 34.22
CA LYS A 38 -40.31 6.12 33.88
C LYS A 38 -41.05 5.29 34.93
N ALA A 39 -41.93 4.38 34.51
CA ALA A 39 -42.37 3.27 35.37
C ALA A 39 -41.24 2.22 35.45
N ALA A 40 -40.90 1.78 36.66
CA ALA A 40 -39.74 0.93 36.92
C ALA A 40 -39.99 -0.54 36.53
N THR A 41 -39.02 -1.12 35.82
CA THR A 41 -38.89 -2.57 35.63
C THR A 41 -38.18 -3.17 36.85
N THR A 42 -38.87 -4.01 37.63
CA THR A 42 -38.24 -4.86 38.66
C THR A 42 -38.10 -6.27 38.16
N THR A 43 -36.85 -6.75 38.17
CA THR A 43 -36.42 -8.13 38.03
C THR A 43 -37.00 -9.01 39.13
N THR A 44 -37.33 -10.23 38.71
CA THR A 44 -37.78 -11.37 39.52
C THR A 44 -36.83 -11.67 40.68
N ALA A 45 -37.38 -11.78 41.88
CA ALA A 45 -36.80 -12.51 42.99
C ALA A 45 -37.84 -13.53 43.48
N ASP A 46 -37.39 -14.78 43.61
CA ASP A 46 -38.12 -15.93 44.15
C ASP A 46 -38.85 -15.59 45.45
N LEU A 47 -40.10 -16.04 45.56
CA LEU A 47 -40.74 -16.30 46.84
C LEU A 47 -41.33 -17.70 46.85
N GLN A 48 -40.88 -18.44 47.85
CA GLN A 48 -41.21 -19.81 48.18
C GLN A 48 -42.70 -20.00 48.42
N ALA A 49 -43.15 -21.21 48.12
CA ALA A 49 -44.45 -21.73 48.49
C ALA A 49 -44.62 -21.75 50.01
N GLU A 50 -45.75 -21.25 50.50
CA GLU A 50 -46.30 -21.63 51.79
C GLU A 50 -47.79 -21.91 51.64
N GLN A 51 -48.18 -23.09 52.14
CA GLN A 51 -49.53 -23.60 52.21
C GLN A 51 -50.41 -22.66 53.03
N VAL A 52 -51.63 -22.38 52.55
CA VAL A 52 -52.73 -21.97 53.43
C VAL A 52 -53.85 -22.98 53.30
N VAL A 53 -54.09 -23.57 54.46
CA VAL A 53 -55.10 -24.53 54.88
C VAL A 53 -56.51 -24.04 54.59
N THR A 54 -57.33 -24.91 53.98
CA THR A 54 -58.78 -24.88 54.06
C THR A 54 -59.25 -25.26 55.46
N PRO A 55 -60.29 -24.58 55.99
CA PRO A 55 -61.33 -25.33 56.68
C PRO A 55 -62.70 -25.16 56.02
N ALA A 56 -63.46 -26.25 56.12
CA ALA A 56 -64.79 -26.44 55.60
C ALA A 56 -65.89 -25.78 56.46
N ALA A 57 -67.07 -25.74 55.86
CA ALA A 57 -68.38 -25.34 56.37
C ALA A 57 -68.73 -25.84 57.79
N ASP A 58 -69.54 -25.09 58.53
CA ASP A 58 -71.00 -25.30 58.62
C ASP A 58 -71.64 -24.38 59.70
N SER A 59 -72.82 -23.83 59.42
CA SER A 59 -73.94 -23.63 60.36
C SER A 59 -75.00 -22.65 59.81
N THR A 60 -76.01 -23.24 59.20
CA THR A 60 -77.46 -22.98 59.29
C THR A 60 -78.02 -21.72 60.01
N SER A 61 -78.95 -21.08 59.27
CA SER A 61 -80.25 -20.49 59.69
C SER A 61 -80.34 -19.39 60.75
N GLN A 62 -80.84 -18.21 60.33
CA GLN A 62 -82.04 -17.49 60.83
C GLN A 62 -82.03 -16.12 60.14
N SER A 63 -82.69 -15.97 58.97
CA SER A 63 -84.05 -15.45 58.82
C SER A 63 -84.56 -14.57 59.96
N THR A 64 -85.01 -13.37 59.56
CA THR A 64 -86.01 -12.50 60.20
C THR A 64 -85.68 -11.94 61.57
N ASP A 65 -85.08 -10.73 61.62
CA ASP A 65 -85.67 -9.62 62.41
C ASP A 65 -84.94 -8.26 62.20
N LEU A 66 -84.99 -7.70 61.00
CA LEU A 66 -84.60 -6.28 60.76
C LEU A 66 -85.79 -5.41 60.32
N ALA A 67 -86.98 -6.00 60.19
CA ALA A 67 -88.20 -5.29 59.78
C ALA A 67 -88.94 -4.59 60.95
N ALA A 68 -88.47 -4.72 62.20
CA ALA A 68 -89.23 -4.32 63.38
C ALA A 68 -88.65 -3.12 64.18
N GLN A 69 -87.60 -2.43 63.70
CA GLN A 69 -87.05 -1.24 64.40
C GLN A 69 -86.93 0.04 63.55
N GLU A 70 -87.53 0.10 62.36
CA GLU A 70 -87.52 1.29 61.50
C GLU A 70 -88.90 1.91 61.26
N LYS A 71 -89.82 1.76 62.21
CA LYS A 71 -91.16 2.37 62.12
C LYS A 71 -91.59 3.09 63.41
N ALA A 72 -90.68 3.87 64.01
CA ALA A 72 -91.04 4.87 65.02
C ALA A 72 -89.90 5.88 65.27
N ALA A 73 -89.48 6.65 64.26
CA ALA A 73 -88.84 7.97 64.41
C ALA A 73 -88.62 8.65 63.03
N GLN A 74 -89.65 8.76 62.20
CA GLN A 74 -89.65 9.80 61.17
C GLN A 74 -89.93 11.14 61.86
N ALA A 75 -88.86 11.90 62.10
CA ALA A 75 -88.78 13.34 61.83
C ALA A 75 -87.57 13.91 62.58
N LYS A 76 -86.48 14.13 61.85
CA LYS A 76 -85.72 15.39 61.93
C LYS A 76 -84.73 15.55 60.79
N ASP A 77 -84.38 14.47 60.09
CA ASP A 77 -83.48 14.53 58.95
C ASP A 77 -84.04 13.77 57.72
N ASN A 78 -84.49 14.53 56.74
CA ASN A 78 -84.93 14.05 55.41
C ASN A 78 -83.81 14.16 54.36
N GLY A 79 -82.58 14.43 54.79
CA GLY A 79 -81.43 14.58 53.93
C GLY A 79 -81.08 13.29 53.18
N ASN A 80 -80.46 13.48 52.03
CA ASN A 80 -79.84 12.41 51.27
C ASN A 80 -78.37 12.78 51.08
N TYR A 81 -77.52 12.17 51.89
CA TYR A 81 -76.10 12.47 51.99
C TYR A 81 -75.32 11.38 51.29
N GLY A 82 -74.33 11.77 50.48
CA GLY A 82 -73.44 10.80 49.89
C GLY A 82 -72.14 11.43 49.44
N TRP A 83 -71.13 10.58 49.32
CA TRP A 83 -69.80 10.98 48.87
C TRP A 83 -69.17 9.82 48.10
N LEU A 84 -68.38 10.19 47.08
CA LEU A 84 -67.57 9.24 46.32
C LEU A 84 -66.15 9.27 46.88
N ASP A 85 -65.71 8.15 47.44
CA ASP A 85 -64.37 8.02 48.02
C ASP A 85 -63.32 7.80 46.92
N SER A 86 -63.63 6.96 45.93
CA SER A 86 -62.74 6.72 44.78
C SER A 86 -63.49 6.26 43.53
N ALA A 87 -62.94 6.59 42.36
CA ALA A 87 -63.35 6.05 41.08
C ALA A 87 -62.11 5.87 40.20
N ASN A 88 -61.72 4.61 39.98
CA ASN A 88 -60.52 4.23 39.25
C ASN A 88 -60.90 3.29 38.11
N VAL A 89 -60.42 3.59 36.92
CA VAL A 89 -60.48 2.69 35.77
C VAL A 89 -59.44 1.58 35.94
N VAL A 90 -59.92 0.34 35.86
CA VAL A 90 -59.12 -0.88 35.98
C VAL A 90 -59.45 -1.80 34.80
N ASN A 91 -58.54 -2.71 34.45
CA ASN A 91 -58.79 -3.77 33.45
C ASN A 91 -59.38 -3.29 32.11
N ASN A 92 -58.89 -2.16 31.58
CA ASN A 92 -59.23 -1.64 30.26
C ASN A 92 -60.71 -1.25 30.06
N GLY A 93 -61.24 -0.46 31.00
CA GLY A 93 -62.60 0.09 30.93
C GLY A 93 -63.53 -0.34 32.07
N ASN A 94 -63.11 -1.18 33.00
CA ASN A 94 -63.93 -1.42 34.19
C ASN A 94 -63.74 -0.26 35.16
N LEU A 95 -64.81 0.23 35.78
CA LEU A 95 -64.71 1.29 36.77
C LEU A 95 -64.85 0.71 38.17
N GLN A 96 -63.79 0.76 38.96
CA GLN A 96 -63.83 0.46 40.38
C GLN A 96 -64.22 1.72 41.15
N VAL A 97 -65.35 1.67 41.83
CA VAL A 97 -65.90 2.78 42.61
C VAL A 97 -66.10 2.39 44.05
N SER A 98 -65.88 3.34 44.95
CA SER A 98 -66.22 3.20 46.37
C SER A 98 -66.77 4.52 46.88
N GLY A 99 -67.75 4.44 47.78
CA GLY A 99 -68.38 5.62 48.35
C GLY A 99 -69.41 5.24 49.39
N TRP A 100 -70.29 6.19 49.72
CA TRP A 100 -71.40 5.95 50.63
C TRP A 100 -72.62 6.82 50.30
N GLN A 101 -73.80 6.36 50.71
CA GLN A 101 -75.05 7.11 50.67
C GLN A 101 -75.88 6.80 51.91
N ALA A 102 -76.10 7.80 52.75
CA ALA A 102 -76.92 7.75 53.95
C ALA A 102 -78.20 8.57 53.74
N THR A 103 -79.36 7.92 53.80
CA THR A 103 -80.67 8.58 53.73
C THR A 103 -81.79 7.74 54.36
N ASN A 104 -82.69 8.39 55.10
CA ASN A 104 -83.90 7.75 55.62
C ASN A 104 -84.93 7.43 54.52
N GLN A 105 -84.74 7.97 53.30
CA GLN A 105 -85.60 7.70 52.13
C GLN A 105 -85.35 6.33 51.51
N ALA A 106 -84.30 5.61 51.94
CA ALA A 106 -83.99 4.26 51.51
C ALA A 106 -84.93 3.21 52.12
N ALA A 107 -85.72 3.57 53.14
CA ALA A 107 -86.69 2.67 53.77
C ALA A 107 -87.71 2.15 52.74
N GLY A 108 -87.86 0.81 52.65
CA GLY A 108 -88.70 0.14 51.66
C GLY A 108 -88.09 0.00 50.25
N LYS A 109 -86.81 0.34 50.07
CA LYS A 109 -86.08 0.28 48.79
C LYS A 109 -84.90 -0.70 48.87
N ASP A 110 -85.20 -2.00 48.81
CA ASP A 110 -84.23 -3.08 49.10
C ASP A 110 -83.17 -3.31 48.01
N SER A 111 -83.33 -2.74 46.81
CA SER A 111 -82.39 -2.92 45.71
C SER A 111 -81.45 -1.73 45.57
N ARG A 112 -80.14 -1.97 45.76
CA ARG A 112 -79.10 -0.95 45.67
C ARG A 112 -78.28 -1.07 44.40
N TYR A 113 -78.05 0.06 43.74
CA TYR A 113 -77.27 0.16 42.51
C TYR A 113 -76.24 1.27 42.58
N VAL A 114 -75.13 1.06 41.88
CA VAL A 114 -74.26 2.16 41.45
C VAL A 114 -74.36 2.27 39.94
N ILE A 115 -74.57 3.48 39.44
CA ILE A 115 -74.78 3.80 38.03
C ILE A 115 -73.70 4.78 37.59
N VAL A 116 -73.11 4.57 36.41
CA VAL A 116 -72.28 5.59 35.75
C VAL A 116 -73.15 6.32 34.75
N TYR A 117 -73.32 7.61 35.00
CA TYR A 117 -74.16 8.49 34.20
C TYR A 117 -73.32 9.58 33.56
N ASP A 118 -73.42 9.76 32.26
CA ASP A 118 -72.87 10.91 31.57
C ASP A 118 -73.88 12.05 31.58
N SER A 119 -73.61 13.05 32.41
CA SER A 119 -74.46 14.25 32.52
C SER A 119 -74.33 15.21 31.33
N THR A 120 -73.29 15.07 30.51
CA THR A 120 -73.13 15.86 29.28
C THR A 120 -74.08 15.36 28.19
N THR A 121 -74.19 14.04 28.02
CA THR A 121 -75.04 13.44 26.99
C THR A 121 -76.40 12.97 27.50
N ASN A 122 -76.63 13.05 28.82
CA ASN A 122 -77.79 12.50 29.52
C ASN A 122 -77.97 10.99 29.29
N THR A 123 -76.88 10.23 29.28
CA THR A 123 -76.90 8.79 29.02
C THR A 123 -76.31 7.98 30.15
N GLU A 124 -76.95 6.84 30.44
CA GLU A 124 -76.38 5.84 31.34
C GLU A 124 -75.39 4.94 30.57
N LEU A 125 -74.16 4.85 31.08
CA LEU A 125 -73.13 3.94 30.56
C LEU A 125 -73.39 2.52 31.02
N GLY A 126 -73.86 2.36 32.25
CA GLY A 126 -74.25 1.09 32.84
C GLY A 126 -74.45 1.19 34.34
N ARG A 127 -75.00 0.13 34.92
CA ARG A 127 -75.27 0.00 36.36
C ARG A 127 -74.82 -1.34 36.91
N THR A 128 -74.44 -1.37 38.18
CA THR A 128 -74.04 -2.59 38.88
C THR A 128 -74.82 -2.68 40.18
N LYS A 129 -75.44 -3.84 40.44
CA LYS A 129 -76.14 -4.10 41.70
C LYS A 129 -75.13 -4.28 42.83
N ILE A 130 -75.40 -3.68 43.98
CA ILE A 130 -74.57 -3.79 45.19
C ILE A 130 -75.14 -4.91 46.07
N ASN A 131 -74.34 -5.96 46.30
CA ASN A 131 -74.70 -7.08 47.15
C ASN A 131 -74.07 -6.89 48.53
N GLY A 132 -74.87 -6.41 49.48
CA GLY A 132 -74.41 -6.13 50.85
C GLY A 132 -73.87 -4.71 51.01
N ASN A 133 -74.07 -4.17 52.20
CA ASN A 133 -73.64 -2.84 52.58
C ASN A 133 -72.28 -2.88 53.29
N LEU A 134 -71.45 -1.85 53.10
CA LEU A 134 -70.20 -1.70 53.83
C LEU A 134 -70.39 -0.80 55.05
N ALA A 135 -69.85 -1.23 56.18
CA ALA A 135 -69.89 -0.46 57.41
C ALA A 135 -69.10 0.86 57.29
N ARG A 136 -69.71 1.97 57.71
CA ARG A 136 -69.15 3.32 57.74
C ARG A 136 -69.38 3.98 59.11
N PRO A 137 -68.59 3.60 60.13
CA PRO A 137 -68.71 4.16 61.48
C PRO A 137 -68.53 5.69 61.53
N ASP A 138 -67.73 6.24 60.61
CA ASP A 138 -67.53 7.67 60.41
C ASP A 138 -68.80 8.37 59.93
N VAL A 139 -69.53 7.77 58.97
CA VAL A 139 -70.81 8.30 58.45
C VAL A 139 -71.89 8.21 59.52
N ALA A 140 -71.99 7.09 60.26
CA ALA A 140 -72.91 6.96 61.38
C ALA A 140 -72.70 8.01 62.46
N LYS A 141 -71.45 8.40 62.72
CA LYS A 141 -71.11 9.45 63.68
C LYS A 141 -71.49 10.86 63.17
N ALA A 142 -71.33 11.12 61.87
CA ALA A 142 -71.67 12.40 61.25
C ALA A 142 -73.20 12.58 61.08
N TYR A 143 -73.92 11.49 60.83
CA TYR A 143 -75.37 11.46 60.59
C TYR A 143 -76.08 10.47 61.53
N PRO A 144 -76.07 10.73 62.85
CA PRO A 144 -76.59 9.77 63.84
C PRO A 144 -78.11 9.55 63.77
N ASN A 145 -78.84 10.44 63.08
CA ASN A 145 -80.29 10.38 62.90
C ASN A 145 -80.70 9.76 61.55
N VAL A 146 -79.74 9.23 60.77
CA VAL A 146 -80.00 8.55 59.50
C VAL A 146 -79.79 7.05 59.69
N VAL A 147 -80.84 6.26 59.49
CA VAL A 147 -80.83 4.88 60.01
C VAL A 147 -79.86 3.97 59.26
N ASN A 148 -79.75 4.12 57.94
CA ASN A 148 -78.79 3.35 57.15
C ASN A 148 -77.34 3.86 57.26
N ALA A 149 -77.05 4.90 58.05
CA ALA A 149 -75.73 5.56 58.08
C ALA A 149 -74.59 4.63 58.49
N LYS A 150 -74.84 3.66 59.39
CA LYS A 150 -73.86 2.65 59.82
C LYS A 150 -73.40 1.77 58.68
N ASP A 151 -74.29 1.44 57.74
CA ASP A 151 -74.05 0.54 56.63
C ASP A 151 -74.25 1.27 55.29
N ALA A 152 -73.91 2.57 55.26
CA ALA A 152 -74.13 3.42 54.10
C ALA A 152 -73.09 3.20 52.99
N GLY A 153 -72.00 2.45 53.24
CA GLY A 153 -70.90 2.29 52.30
C GLY A 153 -71.21 1.33 51.15
N TYR A 154 -70.54 1.54 50.01
CA TYR A 154 -70.52 0.65 48.86
C TYR A 154 -69.12 0.58 48.24
N GLN A 155 -68.83 -0.57 47.62
CA GLN A 155 -67.69 -0.75 46.74
C GLN A 155 -68.10 -1.68 45.61
N ALA A 156 -67.78 -1.32 44.37
CA ALA A 156 -68.13 -2.11 43.19
C ALA A 156 -67.07 -2.00 42.10
N THR A 157 -66.95 -3.05 41.31
CA THR A 157 -66.24 -3.03 40.02
C THR A 157 -67.27 -3.14 38.91
N MET A 158 -67.45 -2.06 38.17
CA MET A 158 -68.42 -1.94 37.09
C MET A 158 -67.75 -2.38 35.78
N ASN A 159 -68.04 -3.61 35.35
CA ASN A 159 -67.45 -4.23 34.16
C ASN A 159 -68.39 -4.27 32.94
N ASN A 160 -69.52 -3.58 33.03
CA ASN A 160 -70.60 -3.56 32.03
C ASN A 160 -70.86 -2.13 31.50
N LEU A 161 -69.83 -1.29 31.47
CA LEU A 161 -69.92 0.08 31.01
C LEU A 161 -69.78 0.16 29.48
N ASP A 162 -70.74 0.80 28.83
CA ASP A 162 -70.68 1.11 27.40
C ASP A 162 -69.95 2.45 27.19
N TRP A 163 -68.63 2.39 27.09
CA TRP A 163 -67.78 3.56 26.82
C TRP A 163 -68.00 4.17 25.44
N SER A 164 -68.69 3.51 24.51
CA SER A 164 -69.02 4.11 23.21
C SER A 164 -70.02 5.28 23.33
N LYS A 165 -70.70 5.37 24.47
CA LYS A 165 -71.60 6.48 24.81
C LYS A 165 -70.84 7.74 25.22
N VAL A 166 -69.61 7.60 25.73
CA VAL A 166 -68.71 8.73 26.03
C VAL A 166 -68.11 9.22 24.72
N LYS A 167 -68.48 10.44 24.31
CA LYS A 167 -68.07 11.03 23.04
C LYS A 167 -66.78 11.83 23.17
N ASN A 168 -66.53 12.41 24.33
CA ASN A 168 -65.37 13.24 24.58
C ASN A 168 -64.80 12.98 26.00
N VAL A 169 -63.49 13.16 26.15
CA VAL A 169 -62.84 13.16 27.47
C VAL A 169 -63.33 14.33 28.36
N ASP A 170 -63.94 15.34 27.77
CA ASP A 170 -64.58 16.44 28.47
C ASP A 170 -66.01 16.12 28.95
N ASP A 171 -66.54 14.92 28.67
CA ASP A 171 -67.85 14.50 29.16
C ASP A 171 -67.84 14.36 30.71
N HIS A 172 -68.90 14.84 31.36
CA HIS A 172 -69.00 14.88 32.82
C HIS A 172 -69.68 13.61 33.35
N LEU A 173 -68.87 12.60 33.63
CA LEU A 173 -69.34 11.33 34.19
C LEU A 173 -69.58 11.46 35.69
N GLN A 174 -70.78 11.11 36.16
CA GLN A 174 -71.15 11.08 37.58
C GLN A 174 -71.45 9.65 38.02
N ILE A 175 -71.14 9.37 39.28
CA ILE A 175 -71.49 8.11 39.94
C ILE A 175 -72.78 8.35 40.73
N VAL A 176 -73.82 7.61 40.40
CA VAL A 176 -75.11 7.67 41.09
C VAL A 176 -75.22 6.45 41.99
N SER A 177 -75.26 6.66 43.30
CA SER A 177 -75.71 5.63 44.25
C SER A 177 -77.22 5.70 44.34
N ARG A 178 -77.90 4.58 44.09
CA ARG A 178 -79.36 4.49 44.05
C ARG A 178 -79.87 3.41 45.00
N TYR A 179 -80.86 3.76 45.81
CA TYR A 179 -81.76 2.79 46.45
C TYR A 179 -83.08 2.77 45.68
N SER A 180 -83.61 1.57 45.38
CA SER A 180 -84.85 1.36 44.60
C SER A 180 -85.69 0.23 45.21
N ASP A 181 -87.01 0.33 45.09
CA ASP A 181 -87.94 -0.75 45.46
C ASP A 181 -88.00 -1.88 44.41
N ALA A 182 -87.75 -1.55 43.14
CA ALA A 182 -87.73 -2.52 42.05
C ALA A 182 -86.40 -3.27 41.91
N ALA A 183 -86.49 -4.57 41.57
CA ALA A 183 -85.34 -5.46 41.40
C ALA A 183 -84.42 -5.11 40.23
N ASN A 184 -84.82 -4.23 39.31
CA ASN A 184 -84.02 -3.71 38.20
C ASN A 184 -83.42 -2.31 38.47
N GLY A 185 -83.79 -1.68 39.60
CA GLY A 185 -83.34 -0.34 39.97
C GLY A 185 -84.10 0.82 39.35
N GLU A 186 -85.23 0.59 38.66
CA GLU A 186 -86.01 1.60 37.91
C GLU A 186 -87.42 1.86 38.50
N GLY A 187 -87.67 1.45 39.75
CA GLY A 187 -88.94 1.70 40.43
C GLY A 187 -88.97 3.06 41.14
N ASP A 188 -89.68 3.18 42.26
CA ASP A 188 -89.53 4.33 43.15
C ASP A 188 -88.13 4.30 43.78
N HIS A 189 -87.37 5.38 43.64
CA HIS A 189 -85.95 5.39 43.96
C HIS A 189 -85.45 6.72 44.55
N VAL A 190 -84.32 6.65 45.25
CA VAL A 190 -83.59 7.81 45.79
C VAL A 190 -82.12 7.77 45.39
N ASP A 191 -81.66 8.84 44.75
CA ASP A 191 -80.34 8.94 44.13
C ASP A 191 -79.43 9.91 44.86
N SER A 192 -78.19 9.50 45.09
CA SER A 192 -77.11 10.40 45.48
C SER A 192 -76.11 10.51 44.34
N TRP A 193 -75.95 11.73 43.86
CA TRP A 193 -75.12 12.06 42.70
C TRP A 193 -73.76 12.55 43.18
N SER A 194 -72.69 11.91 42.71
CA SER A 194 -71.33 12.40 42.94
C SER A 194 -71.07 13.70 42.17
N GLN A 195 -70.02 14.43 42.55
CA GLN A 195 -69.38 15.35 41.62
C GLN A 195 -68.87 14.58 40.38
N PRO A 196 -68.74 15.21 39.21
CA PRO A 196 -68.18 14.55 38.04
C PRO A 196 -66.79 13.95 38.34
N ILE A 197 -66.55 12.71 37.93
CA ILE A 197 -65.23 12.10 37.97
C ILE A 197 -64.35 12.76 36.91
N ASN A 198 -63.13 13.13 37.29
CA ASN A 198 -62.18 13.68 36.34
C ASN A 198 -61.52 12.52 35.60
N LEU A 199 -61.79 12.41 34.30
CA LEU A 199 -60.99 11.59 33.41
C LEU A 199 -59.69 12.32 33.10
N ASP A 200 -58.60 11.55 33.00
CA ASP A 200 -57.31 12.10 32.63
C ASP A 200 -57.35 12.61 31.16
N LYS A 201 -57.06 13.90 30.97
CA LYS A 201 -57.06 14.59 29.66
C LYS A 201 -55.70 14.61 28.98
N SER A 202 -54.68 14.06 29.62
CA SER A 202 -53.33 14.01 29.08
C SER A 202 -53.19 12.92 28.01
N ASN A 203 -52.11 13.03 27.24
CA ASN A 203 -51.73 12.06 26.22
C ASN A 203 -50.34 11.55 26.59
N ASN A 204 -50.29 10.51 27.42
CA ASN A 204 -49.05 10.02 28.01
C ASN A 204 -48.51 8.86 27.17
N ALA A 205 -47.22 8.89 26.88
CA ALA A 205 -46.62 7.85 26.08
C ALA A 205 -45.11 7.79 26.30
N TYR A 206 -44.53 6.61 26.09
CA TYR A 206 -43.08 6.40 26.16
C TYR A 206 -42.64 5.27 25.22
N LEU A 207 -41.43 5.37 24.67
CA LEU A 207 -40.80 4.29 23.90
C LEU A 207 -39.88 3.47 24.80
N ASP A 208 -40.19 2.18 24.94
CA ASP A 208 -39.35 1.23 25.65
C ASP A 208 -38.12 0.83 24.82
N ASN A 209 -38.29 0.68 23.50
CA ASN A 209 -37.22 0.40 22.56
C ASN A 209 -37.39 1.16 21.23
N PHE A 210 -36.29 1.68 20.72
CA PHE A 210 -36.19 2.22 19.36
C PHE A 210 -34.80 1.90 18.80
N SER A 211 -34.60 0.66 18.35
CA SER A 211 -33.29 0.11 17.97
C SER A 211 -33.36 -0.69 16.68
N ILE A 212 -32.20 -0.87 16.04
CA ILE A 212 -32.07 -1.74 14.87
C ILE A 212 -31.61 -3.11 15.35
N VAL A 213 -32.38 -4.15 15.00
CA VAL A 213 -32.09 -5.55 15.33
C VAL A 213 -32.46 -6.40 14.14
N ASN A 214 -31.57 -7.30 13.71
CA ASN A 214 -31.81 -8.26 12.62
C ASN A 214 -32.34 -7.60 11.33
N ASN A 215 -31.69 -6.53 10.87
CA ASN A 215 -32.09 -5.77 9.68
C ASN A 215 -33.49 -5.13 9.74
N GLN A 216 -34.04 -4.93 10.94
CA GLN A 216 -35.32 -4.27 11.15
C GLN A 216 -35.22 -3.22 12.24
N LEU A 217 -35.98 -2.14 12.09
CA LEU A 217 -36.14 -1.13 13.13
C LEU A 217 -37.25 -1.57 14.08
N GLN A 218 -36.85 -2.01 15.27
CA GLN A 218 -37.74 -2.47 16.32
C GLN A 218 -38.23 -1.30 17.16
N VAL A 219 -39.55 -1.20 17.32
CA VAL A 219 -40.20 -0.12 18.05
C VAL A 219 -41.20 -0.70 19.04
N THR A 220 -40.89 -0.55 20.32
CA THR A 220 -41.79 -0.94 21.42
C THR A 220 -42.03 0.24 22.33
N GLY A 221 -43.22 0.32 22.90
CA GLY A 221 -43.61 1.44 23.75
C GLY A 221 -45.06 1.35 24.16
N TRP A 222 -45.58 2.46 24.65
CA TRP A 222 -46.99 2.60 25.02
C TRP A 222 -47.51 4.01 24.76
N ASN A 223 -48.83 4.13 24.57
CA ASN A 223 -49.57 5.38 24.51
C ASN A 223 -50.91 5.23 25.24
N ALA A 224 -51.03 5.87 26.40
CA ALA A 224 -52.21 5.87 27.26
C ALA A 224 -52.88 7.26 27.21
N THR A 225 -54.09 7.33 26.65
CA THR A 225 -54.86 8.57 26.57
C THR A 225 -56.36 8.31 26.40
N ASN A 226 -57.18 9.05 27.14
CA ASN A 226 -58.64 9.06 26.93
C ASN A 226 -59.05 9.83 25.67
N LYS A 227 -58.15 10.61 25.04
CA LYS A 227 -58.41 11.24 23.73
C LYS A 227 -58.60 10.23 22.59
N ALA A 228 -58.21 8.98 22.83
CA ALA A 228 -58.43 7.85 21.93
C ALA A 228 -59.85 7.28 21.98
N LEU A 229 -60.74 7.78 22.84
CA LEU A 229 -62.15 7.38 22.83
C LEU A 229 -62.76 7.57 21.43
N GLY A 230 -63.48 6.54 20.97
CA GLY A 230 -64.03 6.44 19.62
C GLY A 230 -63.01 6.16 18.51
N LYS A 231 -61.72 5.94 18.81
CA LYS A 231 -60.63 5.80 17.83
C LYS A 231 -59.95 4.43 17.93
N ASN A 232 -60.65 3.40 17.47
CA ASN A 232 -60.27 2.00 17.68
C ASN A 232 -59.05 1.53 16.85
N ASN A 233 -58.53 2.36 15.94
CA ASN A 233 -57.41 1.99 15.08
C ASN A 233 -56.10 2.62 15.57
N HIS A 234 -55.24 1.80 16.18
CA HIS A 234 -53.93 2.22 16.65
C HIS A 234 -52.85 1.92 15.61
N TYR A 235 -52.11 2.94 15.18
CA TYR A 235 -51.00 2.85 14.25
C TYR A 235 -49.73 3.40 14.87
N ILE A 236 -48.62 2.71 14.60
CA ILE A 236 -47.28 3.23 14.82
C ILE A 236 -46.73 3.63 13.47
N ILE A 237 -46.34 4.88 13.35
CA ILE A 237 -45.85 5.48 12.11
C ILE A 237 -44.38 5.82 12.28
N LEU A 238 -43.57 5.42 11.31
CA LEU A 238 -42.18 5.85 11.17
C LEU A 238 -42.14 7.06 10.26
N PHE A 239 -41.70 8.19 10.80
CA PHE A 239 -41.62 9.47 10.12
C PHE A 239 -40.16 9.88 9.95
N ASP A 240 -39.79 10.29 8.75
CA ASP A 240 -38.51 10.92 8.49
C ASP A 240 -38.63 12.41 8.76
N ARG A 241 -38.08 12.84 9.90
CA ARG A 241 -38.16 14.25 10.30
C ARG A 241 -37.26 15.13 9.44
N THR A 242 -36.18 14.57 8.89
CA THR A 242 -35.25 15.30 8.05
C THR A 242 -35.83 15.54 6.66
N ALA A 243 -36.43 14.51 6.06
CA ALA A 243 -37.09 14.61 4.76
C ALA A 243 -38.54 15.09 4.82
N GLY A 244 -39.12 15.20 6.02
CA GLY A 244 -40.45 15.77 6.25
C GLY A 244 -41.62 14.90 5.78
N HIS A 245 -41.47 13.58 5.68
CA HIS A 245 -42.54 12.68 5.22
C HIS A 245 -42.59 11.35 5.99
N GLU A 246 -43.73 10.67 5.89
CA GLU A 246 -43.91 9.33 6.44
C GLU A 246 -43.19 8.27 5.59
N LEU A 247 -42.42 7.40 6.24
CA LEU A 247 -41.74 6.28 5.59
C LEU A 247 -42.63 5.03 5.53
N ALA A 248 -43.31 4.73 6.64
CA ALA A 248 -44.15 3.56 6.78
C ALA A 248 -45.05 3.67 8.01
N ARG A 249 -46.12 2.87 8.04
CA ARG A 249 -46.97 2.65 9.21
C ARG A 249 -47.24 1.17 9.45
N GLN A 250 -47.45 0.80 10.71
CA GLN A 250 -47.83 -0.53 11.14
C GLN A 250 -49.06 -0.42 12.04
N LYS A 251 -50.07 -1.26 11.82
CA LYS A 251 -51.21 -1.36 12.75
C LYS A 251 -50.70 -2.03 14.04
N ALA A 252 -50.87 -1.36 15.16
CA ALA A 252 -50.44 -1.87 16.45
C ALA A 252 -51.42 -2.93 16.96
N THR A 253 -50.86 -4.06 17.41
CA THR A 253 -51.60 -4.99 18.28
C THR A 253 -51.35 -4.56 19.72
N ALA A 254 -52.43 -4.44 20.49
CA ALA A 254 -52.35 -4.02 21.88
C ALA A 254 -51.53 -4.99 22.72
N VAL A 255 -50.59 -4.45 23.49
CA VAL A 255 -49.77 -5.18 24.46
C VAL A 255 -50.15 -4.70 25.87
N ALA A 256 -50.39 -5.66 26.77
CA ALA A 256 -50.82 -5.35 28.12
C ALA A 256 -49.72 -4.63 28.94
N ARG A 257 -50.09 -3.57 29.67
CA ARG A 257 -49.24 -2.72 30.51
C ARG A 257 -49.86 -2.46 31.90
N PRO A 258 -49.86 -3.45 32.80
CA PRO A 258 -50.34 -3.28 34.18
C PRO A 258 -49.59 -2.20 34.96
N ASP A 259 -48.32 -2.00 34.64
CA ASP A 259 -47.47 -0.94 35.20
C ASP A 259 -47.99 0.46 34.83
N VAL A 260 -48.38 0.66 33.57
CA VAL A 260 -48.97 1.92 33.10
C VAL A 260 -50.35 2.12 33.70
N ALA A 261 -51.19 1.09 33.73
CA ALA A 261 -52.52 1.15 34.35
C ALA A 261 -52.47 1.52 35.84
N LYS A 262 -51.46 1.03 36.57
CA LYS A 262 -51.25 1.37 37.99
C LYS A 262 -50.90 2.85 38.20
N VAL A 263 -50.12 3.44 37.29
CA VAL A 263 -49.71 4.85 37.36
C VAL A 263 -50.80 5.79 36.86
N TYR A 264 -51.56 5.36 35.84
CA TYR A 264 -52.63 6.15 35.22
C TYR A 264 -54.01 5.46 35.37
N PRO A 265 -54.53 5.34 36.60
CA PRO A 265 -55.77 4.63 36.87
C PRO A 265 -57.02 5.36 36.34
N GLN A 266 -56.91 6.58 35.81
CA GLN A 266 -58.03 7.30 35.18
C GLN A 266 -57.99 7.24 33.64
N VAL A 267 -57.04 6.50 33.06
CA VAL A 267 -56.90 6.35 31.61
C VAL A 267 -57.43 4.99 31.17
N ILE A 268 -58.46 5.00 30.32
CA ILE A 268 -59.24 3.81 29.96
C ILE A 268 -58.41 2.78 29.23
N ASN A 269 -57.58 3.21 28.28
CA ASN A 269 -56.74 2.30 27.50
C ASN A 269 -55.39 1.98 28.17
N ALA A 270 -55.13 2.42 29.41
CA ALA A 270 -53.81 2.30 30.03
C ALA A 270 -53.32 0.85 30.12
N GLN A 271 -54.20 -0.08 30.46
CA GLN A 271 -53.89 -1.50 30.55
C GLN A 271 -53.49 -2.11 29.20
N ASN A 272 -53.99 -1.59 28.07
CA ASN A 272 -53.72 -2.11 26.72
C ASN A 272 -53.00 -1.09 25.85
N SER A 273 -52.28 -0.16 26.48
CA SER A 273 -51.62 0.97 25.83
C SER A 273 -50.35 0.59 25.08
N GLY A 274 -49.81 -0.60 25.33
CA GLY A 274 -48.54 -1.06 24.78
C GLY A 274 -48.62 -1.46 23.31
N PHE A 275 -47.49 -1.39 22.61
CA PHE A 275 -47.32 -1.86 21.25
C PHE A 275 -45.91 -2.44 21.04
N ASN A 276 -45.80 -3.31 20.04
CA ASN A 276 -44.54 -3.86 19.55
C ASN A 276 -44.65 -4.03 18.03
N VAL A 277 -43.89 -3.23 17.28
CA VAL A 277 -43.88 -3.26 15.81
C VAL A 277 -42.44 -3.26 15.29
N SER A 278 -42.27 -3.72 14.06
CA SER A 278 -41.00 -3.64 13.34
C SER A 278 -41.19 -2.97 11.98
N PHE A 279 -40.18 -2.23 11.54
CA PHE A 279 -40.14 -1.63 10.20
C PHE A 279 -38.97 -2.19 9.39
N SER A 280 -39.21 -2.40 8.10
CA SER A 280 -38.15 -2.68 7.13
C SER A 280 -37.22 -1.48 7.00
N LEU A 281 -35.92 -1.73 6.82
CA LEU A 281 -34.92 -0.68 6.59
C LEU A 281 -34.80 -0.26 5.12
N ALA A 282 -35.51 -0.91 4.18
CA ALA A 282 -35.34 -0.69 2.74
C ALA A 282 -35.37 0.81 2.35
N ASN A 283 -36.40 1.52 2.82
CA ASN A 283 -36.63 2.94 2.51
C ASN A 283 -36.18 3.88 3.65
N VAL A 284 -35.38 3.39 4.59
CA VAL A 284 -34.91 4.18 5.74
C VAL A 284 -33.49 4.68 5.47
N ASP A 285 -33.27 5.98 5.60
CA ASP A 285 -31.93 6.57 5.67
C ASP A 285 -31.52 6.71 7.14
N LEU A 286 -30.48 5.98 7.55
CA LEU A 286 -29.98 5.99 8.93
C LEU A 286 -29.18 7.25 9.28
N ASN A 287 -28.87 8.09 8.29
CA ASN A 287 -28.28 9.42 8.50
C ASN A 287 -29.32 10.48 8.84
N HIS A 288 -30.60 10.19 8.60
CA HIS A 288 -31.69 11.07 8.94
C HIS A 288 -32.11 10.93 10.40
N GLU A 289 -32.74 11.98 10.91
CA GLU A 289 -33.40 11.95 12.19
C GLU A 289 -34.80 11.33 12.03
N LEU A 290 -34.98 10.14 12.63
CA LEU A 290 -36.21 9.37 12.54
C LEU A 290 -37.08 9.60 13.77
N GLN A 291 -38.39 9.67 13.57
CA GLN A 291 -39.35 9.91 14.63
C GLN A 291 -40.49 8.90 14.57
N VAL A 292 -40.93 8.44 15.73
CA VAL A 292 -42.10 7.57 15.84
C VAL A 292 -43.32 8.41 16.18
N ILE A 293 -44.45 8.08 15.59
CA ILE A 293 -45.76 8.64 15.94
C ILE A 293 -46.66 7.49 16.36
N SER A 294 -47.25 7.58 17.54
CA SER A 294 -48.38 6.72 17.92
C SER A 294 -49.67 7.45 17.58
N ARG A 295 -50.48 6.86 16.70
CA ARG A 295 -51.75 7.44 16.23
C ARG A 295 -52.94 6.54 16.60
N TYR A 296 -53.93 7.07 17.30
CA TYR A 296 -55.26 6.46 17.38
C TYR A 296 -56.18 7.16 16.38
N SER A 297 -56.92 6.39 15.57
CA SER A 297 -57.79 6.87 14.50
C SER A 297 -59.16 6.20 14.54
N ASP A 298 -60.20 6.93 14.14
CA ASP A 298 -61.57 6.42 13.98
C ASP A 298 -61.74 5.55 12.73
N VAL A 299 -61.01 5.84 11.64
CA VAL A 299 -61.04 5.08 10.38
C VAL A 299 -59.94 4.02 10.25
N GLN A 300 -60.22 3.00 9.44
CA GLN A 300 -59.38 1.81 9.25
C GLN A 300 -58.03 2.09 8.57
N ASN A 301 -57.86 3.17 7.80
CA ASN A 301 -56.57 3.49 7.16
C ASN A 301 -55.67 4.37 8.04
N GLY A 302 -56.16 4.87 9.18
CA GLY A 302 -55.41 5.73 10.09
C GLY A 302 -55.42 7.24 9.74
N GLU A 303 -56.17 7.67 8.73
CA GLU A 303 -56.13 9.06 8.20
C GLU A 303 -57.33 9.95 8.58
N GLY A 304 -58.27 9.44 9.37
CA GLY A 304 -59.48 10.17 9.78
C GLY A 304 -59.24 11.07 10.99
N ASN A 305 -60.26 11.24 11.83
CA ASN A 305 -60.06 11.99 13.07
C ASN A 305 -59.14 11.20 14.00
N ASN A 306 -58.01 11.82 14.34
CA ASN A 306 -56.95 11.13 15.03
C ASN A 306 -56.38 11.91 16.21
N VAL A 307 -55.77 11.18 17.14
CA VAL A 307 -54.89 11.73 18.17
C VAL A 307 -53.51 11.15 17.97
N ASN A 308 -52.52 12.03 17.88
CA ASN A 308 -51.12 11.67 17.70
C ASN A 308 -50.33 11.95 18.98
N TYR A 309 -49.42 11.04 19.29
CA TYR A 309 -48.29 11.33 20.16
C TYR A 309 -47.00 11.24 19.35
N TRP A 310 -46.22 12.32 19.35
CA TRP A 310 -44.93 12.40 18.66
C TRP A 310 -43.83 12.10 19.67
N TYR A 311 -43.16 10.95 19.50
CA TYR A 311 -42.04 10.59 20.37
C TYR A 311 -40.81 11.44 20.08
N VAL A 312 -39.85 11.45 21.01
CA VAL A 312 -38.59 12.16 20.79
C VAL A 312 -37.88 11.57 19.57
N PRO A 313 -37.47 12.40 18.60
CA PRO A 313 -36.76 11.94 17.42
C PRO A 313 -35.39 11.35 17.79
N LYS A 314 -34.91 10.39 17.00
CA LYS A 314 -33.62 9.72 17.19
C LYS A 314 -32.86 9.65 15.89
N LYS A 315 -31.59 10.04 15.94
CA LYS A 315 -30.61 9.76 14.90
C LYS A 315 -29.80 8.53 15.29
N PHE A 316 -29.66 7.58 14.37
CA PHE A 316 -28.96 6.31 14.62
C PHE A 316 -27.46 6.38 14.35
N THR A 317 -27.03 7.37 13.57
CA THR A 317 -25.63 7.62 13.22
C THR A 317 -25.17 8.96 13.84
N PRO A 318 -23.89 9.11 14.20
CA PRO A 318 -23.36 10.39 14.68
C PRO A 318 -23.47 11.50 13.62
N SER A 319 -23.42 12.76 14.04
CA SER A 319 -23.46 13.91 13.11
C SER A 319 -22.22 13.98 12.20
N ASN A 320 -21.08 13.50 12.69
CA ASN A 320 -19.84 13.36 11.92
C ASN A 320 -19.56 11.88 11.78
N THR A 321 -19.81 11.32 10.60
CA THR A 321 -19.51 9.91 10.32
C THR A 321 -18.14 9.79 9.67
N SER A 322 -17.32 8.90 10.22
CA SER A 322 -16.03 8.52 9.66
C SER A 322 -16.11 7.10 9.11
N ASN A 323 -15.47 6.87 7.96
CA ASN A 323 -15.31 5.56 7.34
C ASN A 323 -13.87 5.44 6.82
N GLN A 324 -13.03 4.69 7.52
CA GLN A 324 -11.59 4.59 7.24
C GLN A 324 -11.16 3.13 7.28
N GLY A 325 -10.19 2.76 6.45
CA GLY A 325 -9.63 1.42 6.48
C GLY A 325 -8.28 1.33 5.82
N ASN A 326 -7.62 0.19 6.01
CA ASN A 326 -6.42 -0.19 5.29
C ASN A 326 -6.30 -1.71 5.20
N LEU A 327 -5.67 -2.18 4.13
CA LEU A 327 -5.21 -3.56 4.01
C LEU A 327 -3.73 -3.61 4.38
N ASP A 328 -3.40 -4.30 5.46
CA ASP A 328 -2.03 -4.41 5.96
C ASP A 328 -1.27 -5.56 5.28
N ASN A 329 -1.98 -6.63 4.93
CA ASN A 329 -1.38 -7.83 4.33
C ASN A 329 -2.34 -8.51 3.34
N PHE A 330 -1.78 -8.94 2.21
CA PHE A 330 -2.41 -9.83 1.23
C PHE A 330 -1.41 -10.96 0.95
N ASN A 331 -1.61 -12.12 1.56
CA ASN A 331 -0.67 -13.23 1.50
C ASN A 331 -1.30 -14.43 0.79
N LEU A 332 -0.59 -14.89 -0.24
CA LEU A 332 -0.91 -16.02 -1.10
C LEU A 332 0.30 -16.99 -1.21
N SER A 333 1.29 -16.86 -0.33
CA SER A 333 2.59 -17.51 -0.45
C SER A 333 2.53 -19.03 -0.35
N ASN A 334 1.53 -19.59 0.31
CA ASN A 334 1.31 -21.04 0.43
C ASN A 334 0.19 -21.55 -0.52
N GLY A 335 -0.33 -20.70 -1.39
CA GLY A 335 -1.45 -21.00 -2.30
C GLY A 335 -2.84 -20.84 -1.66
N GLU A 336 -2.94 -20.46 -0.39
CA GLU A 336 -4.17 -20.06 0.28
C GLU A 336 -4.15 -18.56 0.57
N LEU A 337 -5.29 -17.90 0.46
CA LEU A 337 -5.38 -16.46 0.67
C LEU A 337 -5.62 -16.14 2.15
N THR A 338 -4.66 -15.47 2.77
CA THR A 338 -4.80 -14.85 4.08
C THR A 338 -4.65 -13.34 3.98
N VAL A 339 -5.50 -12.60 4.68
CA VAL A 339 -5.50 -11.14 4.65
C VAL A 339 -5.59 -10.57 6.06
N ALA A 340 -4.95 -9.43 6.27
CA ALA A 340 -5.06 -8.69 7.53
C ALA A 340 -5.15 -7.19 7.23
N GLY A 341 -5.81 -6.45 8.11
CA GLY A 341 -6.04 -5.03 7.92
C GLY A 341 -6.92 -4.46 9.03
N TRP A 342 -7.53 -3.31 8.75
CA TRP A 342 -8.49 -2.69 9.65
C TRP A 342 -9.53 -1.88 8.88
N HIS A 343 -10.72 -1.76 9.47
CA HIS A 343 -11.83 -0.94 8.99
C HIS A 343 -12.55 -0.32 10.20
N ALA A 344 -12.32 0.98 10.41
CA ALA A 344 -12.89 1.78 11.47
C ALA A 344 -13.98 2.70 10.91
N THR A 345 -15.21 2.47 11.36
CA THR A 345 -16.38 3.21 10.92
C THR A 345 -17.39 3.45 12.03
N ASP A 346 -18.02 4.62 12.03
CA ASP A 346 -19.07 4.97 12.99
C ASP A 346 -20.39 4.25 12.71
N TYR A 347 -20.57 3.74 11.48
CA TYR A 347 -21.76 2.98 11.07
C TYR A 347 -21.85 1.59 11.73
N SER A 348 -20.74 1.06 12.23
CA SER A 348 -20.66 -0.24 12.91
C SER A 348 -21.57 -0.39 14.14
N GLN A 349 -22.06 0.73 14.70
CA GLN A 349 -23.03 0.73 15.81
C GLN A 349 -24.42 0.19 15.38
N VAL A 350 -24.76 0.32 14.10
CA VAL A 350 -26.01 -0.18 13.51
C VAL A 350 -25.76 -1.33 12.55
N GLU A 351 -24.63 -1.28 11.83
CA GLU A 351 -24.18 -2.30 10.90
C GLU A 351 -23.25 -3.29 11.62
N SER A 352 -23.80 -4.08 12.53
CA SER A 352 -23.01 -4.86 13.49
C SER A 352 -22.31 -6.11 12.92
N ASN A 353 -22.50 -6.44 11.64
CA ASN A 353 -21.94 -7.64 11.03
C ASN A 353 -20.80 -7.29 10.07
N HIS A 354 -19.60 -7.77 10.38
CA HIS A 354 -18.40 -7.48 9.58
C HIS A 354 -18.08 -8.65 8.64
N TYR A 355 -17.97 -8.35 7.34
CA TYR A 355 -17.58 -9.27 6.30
C TYR A 355 -16.34 -8.79 5.57
N LEU A 356 -15.53 -9.73 5.11
CA LEU A 356 -14.52 -9.48 4.08
C LEU A 356 -14.96 -10.16 2.80
N ILE A 357 -14.89 -9.44 1.70
CA ILE A 357 -15.25 -9.90 0.36
C ILE A 357 -13.99 -9.83 -0.50
N LEU A 358 -13.61 -10.96 -1.08
CA LEU A 358 -12.63 -11.01 -2.15
C LEU A 358 -13.36 -10.67 -3.46
N PHE A 359 -13.07 -9.49 -4.00
CA PHE A 359 -13.71 -8.97 -5.20
C PHE A 359 -12.75 -9.01 -6.38
N ASP A 360 -13.15 -9.68 -7.46
CA ASP A 360 -12.45 -9.64 -8.75
C ASP A 360 -12.86 -8.37 -9.49
N LYS A 361 -12.00 -7.34 -9.40
CA LYS A 361 -12.21 -6.05 -10.04
C LYS A 361 -12.20 -6.16 -11.57
N SER A 362 -11.42 -7.08 -12.11
CA SER A 362 -11.30 -7.26 -13.57
C SER A 362 -12.61 -7.74 -14.19
N ASN A 363 -13.36 -8.59 -13.47
CA ASN A 363 -14.65 -9.09 -13.92
C ASN A 363 -15.86 -8.40 -13.28
N ASN A 364 -15.64 -7.54 -12.29
CA ASN A 364 -16.70 -6.93 -11.47
C ASN A 364 -17.57 -7.98 -10.76
N THR A 365 -16.94 -9.02 -10.20
CA THR A 365 -17.62 -10.14 -9.54
C THR A 365 -17.03 -10.44 -8.16
N GLN A 366 -17.87 -10.95 -7.25
CA GLN A 366 -17.42 -11.49 -5.98
C GLN A 366 -16.84 -12.89 -6.17
N ALA A 367 -15.60 -13.11 -5.75
CA ALA A 367 -14.94 -14.41 -5.79
C ALA A 367 -15.17 -15.23 -4.51
N ALA A 368 -15.17 -14.58 -3.35
CA ALA A 368 -15.46 -15.19 -2.05
C ALA A 368 -15.90 -14.15 -1.02
N SER A 369 -16.58 -14.58 0.04
CA SER A 369 -16.89 -13.73 1.19
C SER A 369 -16.87 -14.54 2.48
N ILE A 370 -16.40 -13.92 3.55
CA ILE A 370 -16.37 -14.53 4.89
C ILE A 370 -16.81 -13.52 5.94
N LYS A 371 -17.54 -13.97 6.96
CA LYS A 371 -17.84 -13.18 8.15
C LYS A 371 -16.60 -13.19 9.06
N VAL A 372 -16.21 -12.04 9.58
CA VAL A 372 -15.01 -11.90 10.42
C VAL A 372 -15.35 -11.34 11.79
N THR A 373 -14.51 -11.68 12.77
CA THR A 373 -14.55 -11.08 14.10
C THR A 373 -13.49 -10.00 14.18
N ASN A 374 -13.84 -8.88 14.79
CA ASN A 374 -12.93 -7.75 14.92
C ASN A 374 -11.78 -8.07 15.88
N VAL A 375 -10.62 -7.51 15.59
CA VAL A 375 -9.39 -7.63 16.36
C VAL A 375 -9.00 -6.26 16.89
N ALA A 376 -8.42 -6.22 18.09
CA ALA A 376 -8.01 -4.98 18.73
C ALA A 376 -6.91 -4.24 17.91
N ARG A 377 -7.07 -2.93 17.75
CA ARG A 377 -6.11 -2.03 17.07
C ARG A 377 -5.89 -0.74 17.87
N PRO A 378 -5.06 -0.77 18.92
CA PRO A 378 -4.77 0.42 19.74
C PRO A 378 -4.11 1.55 18.96
N ASP A 379 -3.34 1.21 17.93
CA ASP A 379 -2.71 2.15 16.99
C ASP A 379 -3.75 2.91 16.16
N VAL A 380 -4.78 2.22 15.65
CA VAL A 380 -5.90 2.84 14.92
C VAL A 380 -6.73 3.70 15.87
N ALA A 381 -7.02 3.25 17.09
CA ALA A 381 -7.68 4.07 18.11
C ALA A 381 -6.92 5.36 18.44
N LYS A 382 -5.58 5.31 18.44
CA LYS A 382 -4.75 6.49 18.65
C LYS A 382 -4.79 7.46 17.47
N ALA A 383 -4.81 6.95 16.24
CA ALA A 383 -4.88 7.76 15.03
C ALA A 383 -6.28 8.36 14.79
N TYR A 384 -7.33 7.63 15.17
CA TYR A 384 -8.73 7.98 14.95
C TYR A 384 -9.55 7.92 16.26
N PRO A 385 -9.24 8.74 17.28
CA PRO A 385 -9.86 8.63 18.61
C PRO A 385 -11.36 8.98 18.64
N GLY A 386 -11.87 9.67 17.61
CA GLY A 386 -13.28 10.01 17.48
C GLY A 386 -14.15 8.93 16.83
N VAL A 387 -13.55 7.87 16.28
CA VAL A 387 -14.27 6.82 15.54
C VAL A 387 -14.56 5.66 16.47
N GLN A 388 -15.84 5.33 16.66
CA GLN A 388 -16.28 4.40 17.71
C GLN A 388 -15.63 3.02 17.63
N SER A 389 -15.54 2.44 16.43
CA SER A 389 -14.95 1.11 16.22
C SER A 389 -13.44 1.09 16.13
N ALA A 390 -12.74 2.24 16.23
CA ALA A 390 -11.30 2.30 15.98
C ALA A 390 -10.47 1.33 16.82
N SER A 391 -10.83 1.16 18.11
CA SER A 391 -10.13 0.23 19.02
C SER A 391 -10.34 -1.25 18.70
N GLN A 392 -11.42 -1.59 17.99
CA GLN A 392 -11.81 -2.94 17.56
C GLN A 392 -12.07 -2.93 16.06
N SER A 393 -11.13 -2.38 15.28
CA SER A 393 -11.28 -2.20 13.83
C SER A 393 -10.53 -3.24 13.01
N GLY A 394 -9.62 -3.99 13.64
CA GLY A 394 -8.74 -4.92 12.95
C GLY A 394 -9.46 -6.16 12.44
N PHE A 395 -8.88 -6.79 11.44
CA PHE A 395 -9.27 -8.12 10.99
C PHE A 395 -8.03 -8.93 10.61
N ASN A 396 -8.11 -10.25 10.80
CA ASN A 396 -7.16 -11.23 10.30
C ASN A 396 -7.96 -12.45 9.86
N ALA A 397 -7.93 -12.77 8.58
CA ALA A 397 -8.85 -13.72 7.99
C ALA A 397 -8.17 -14.64 6.99
N ASN A 398 -8.61 -15.90 6.97
CA ASN A 398 -8.18 -16.91 6.02
C ASN A 398 -9.34 -17.27 5.11
N PHE A 399 -9.23 -16.93 3.82
CA PHE A 399 -10.17 -17.34 2.78
C PHE A 399 -9.92 -18.78 2.30
N GLY A 400 -8.79 -19.39 2.69
CA GLY A 400 -8.35 -20.70 2.23
C GLY A 400 -8.03 -20.70 0.74
N LYS A 401 -8.31 -21.82 0.07
CA LYS A 401 -8.17 -21.92 -1.39
C LYS A 401 -9.32 -21.18 -2.07
N VAL A 402 -8.95 -20.18 -2.86
CA VAL A 402 -9.88 -19.37 -3.65
C VAL A 402 -9.60 -19.56 -5.15
N ASN A 403 -10.66 -19.48 -5.96
CA ASN A 403 -10.55 -19.54 -7.41
C ASN A 403 -10.04 -18.20 -7.94
N LEU A 404 -8.75 -18.12 -8.20
CA LEU A 404 -8.07 -16.95 -8.72
C LEU A 404 -7.72 -17.12 -10.20
N THR A 405 -7.68 -16.01 -10.93
CA THR A 405 -7.29 -15.98 -12.35
C THR A 405 -6.02 -15.14 -12.50
N PRO A 406 -4.95 -15.69 -13.09
CA PRO A 406 -3.75 -14.92 -13.38
C PRO A 406 -4.05 -13.69 -14.26
N GLY A 407 -3.43 -12.57 -13.95
CA GLY A 407 -3.61 -11.28 -14.62
C GLY A 407 -4.77 -10.43 -14.08
N HIS A 408 -5.67 -11.00 -13.26
CA HIS A 408 -6.80 -10.25 -12.69
C HIS A 408 -6.35 -9.40 -11.50
N ALA A 409 -7.07 -8.30 -11.28
CA ALA A 409 -6.92 -7.41 -10.13
C ALA A 409 -7.96 -7.75 -9.06
N TYR A 410 -7.51 -8.09 -7.85
CA TYR A 410 -8.38 -8.41 -6.72
C TYR A 410 -8.35 -7.33 -5.65
N GLN A 411 -9.50 -7.04 -5.05
CA GLN A 411 -9.63 -6.14 -3.91
C GLN A 411 -10.24 -6.87 -2.72
N ILE A 412 -9.85 -6.46 -1.52
CA ILE A 412 -10.57 -6.82 -0.30
C ILE A 412 -11.54 -5.70 0.00
N VAL A 413 -12.83 -6.02 -0.03
CA VAL A 413 -13.88 -5.14 0.46
C VAL A 413 -14.18 -5.54 1.89
N SER A 414 -13.92 -4.65 2.83
CA SER A 414 -14.33 -4.81 4.21
C SER A 414 -15.68 -4.13 4.38
N ARG A 415 -16.71 -4.89 4.75
CA ARG A 415 -18.10 -4.46 4.80
C ARG A 415 -18.68 -4.61 6.20
N TYR A 416 -19.25 -3.55 6.74
CA TYR A 416 -20.18 -3.64 7.87
C TYR A 416 -21.61 -3.67 7.32
N SER A 417 -22.46 -4.59 7.79
CA SER A 417 -23.84 -4.75 7.33
C SER A 417 -24.82 -4.93 8.49
N THR A 418 -26.05 -4.43 8.31
CA THR A 418 -27.19 -4.70 9.20
C THR A 418 -27.68 -6.15 9.12
N LEU A 419 -27.30 -6.90 8.08
CA LEU A 419 -27.73 -8.28 7.88
C LEU A 419 -26.69 -9.27 8.41
N ALA A 420 -27.15 -10.29 9.12
CA ALA A 420 -26.30 -11.29 9.76
C ALA A 420 -25.86 -12.44 8.84
N GLU A 421 -26.48 -12.56 7.67
CA GLU A 421 -26.25 -13.61 6.67
C GLU A 421 -26.05 -13.01 5.28
N GLY A 422 -25.31 -13.71 4.41
CA GLY A 422 -25.20 -13.37 2.99
C GLY A 422 -24.63 -11.98 2.68
N ASN A 423 -23.67 -11.49 3.49
CA ASN A 423 -22.90 -10.24 3.34
C ASN A 423 -23.67 -8.93 3.00
N GLY A 424 -24.99 -8.95 3.13
CA GLY A 424 -25.85 -7.78 2.94
C GLY A 424 -26.18 -7.40 1.49
N ASP A 425 -25.65 -8.10 0.48
CA ASP A 425 -25.82 -7.72 -0.94
C ASP A 425 -27.16 -8.18 -1.56
N ASN A 426 -28.24 -8.10 -0.78
CA ASN A 426 -29.58 -8.54 -1.20
C ASN A 426 -30.54 -7.37 -1.50
N GLY A 427 -30.03 -6.14 -1.54
CA GLY A 427 -30.82 -4.92 -1.73
C GLY A 427 -31.74 -4.54 -0.56
N GLN A 428 -31.75 -5.31 0.52
CA GLN A 428 -32.59 -5.08 1.70
C GLN A 428 -31.79 -4.65 2.95
N SER A 429 -30.47 -4.83 2.93
CA SER A 429 -29.60 -4.42 4.03
C SER A 429 -29.04 -3.00 3.82
N LYS A 430 -28.62 -2.37 4.92
CA LYS A 430 -27.74 -1.22 4.88
C LYS A 430 -26.32 -1.71 5.18
N PHE A 431 -25.35 -1.16 4.48
CA PHE A 431 -23.96 -1.53 4.66
C PHE A 431 -23.03 -0.37 4.32
N THR A 432 -21.85 -0.42 4.94
CA THR A 432 -20.74 0.49 4.70
C THR A 432 -19.51 -0.30 4.28
N ASP A 433 -18.94 0.09 3.14
CA ASP A 433 -17.77 -0.55 2.57
C ASP A 433 -16.51 0.29 2.73
N PHE A 434 -15.41 -0.40 2.95
CA PHE A 434 -14.07 0.08 2.66
C PHE A 434 -13.46 -0.80 1.58
N TRP A 435 -12.93 -0.17 0.53
CA TRP A 435 -12.32 -0.84 -0.62
C TRP A 435 -10.79 -0.71 -0.54
N SER A 436 -10.08 -1.83 -0.41
CA SER A 436 -8.61 -1.82 -0.42
C SER A 436 -8.06 -1.41 -1.78
N ALA A 437 -6.78 -1.03 -1.84
CA ALA A 437 -6.07 -1.00 -3.11
C ALA A 437 -6.09 -2.39 -3.80
N PRO A 438 -6.15 -2.46 -5.14
CA PRO A 438 -6.15 -3.73 -5.86
C PRO A 438 -4.77 -4.39 -5.87
N VAL A 439 -4.75 -5.72 -5.77
CA VAL A 439 -3.58 -6.59 -5.96
C VAL A 439 -3.75 -7.33 -7.29
N THR A 440 -2.87 -7.05 -8.25
CA THR A 440 -2.88 -7.73 -9.56
C THR A 440 -2.02 -8.98 -9.52
N LEU A 441 -2.59 -10.12 -9.95
CA LEU A 441 -1.90 -11.41 -9.97
C LEU A 441 -1.11 -11.63 -11.27
N ASN A 442 -0.11 -10.78 -11.52
CA ASN A 442 0.75 -10.83 -12.71
C ASN A 442 2.25 -10.90 -12.38
N GLN A 443 2.60 -11.30 -11.16
CA GLN A 443 3.96 -11.34 -10.66
C GLN A 443 4.67 -12.62 -11.07
N GLN A 444 5.99 -12.51 -11.25
CA GLN A 444 6.89 -13.62 -11.46
C GLN A 444 8.27 -13.26 -10.92
N ALA A 445 8.92 -14.21 -10.27
CA ALA A 445 10.27 -14.04 -9.74
C ALA A 445 10.99 -15.38 -9.65
N TYR A 446 12.32 -15.34 -9.78
CA TYR A 446 13.17 -16.51 -9.67
C TYR A 446 14.58 -16.13 -9.21
N ASN A 447 15.35 -17.12 -8.77
CA ASN A 447 16.80 -17.03 -8.66
C ASN A 447 17.45 -18.38 -9.00
N ILE A 448 18.65 -18.35 -9.59
CA ILE A 448 19.51 -19.52 -9.71
C ILE A 448 20.58 -19.41 -8.61
N ASP A 449 20.47 -20.26 -7.60
CA ASP A 449 21.37 -20.26 -6.44
C ASP A 449 22.73 -20.92 -6.80
N ASN A 450 22.70 -21.98 -7.63
CA ASN A 450 23.90 -22.65 -8.14
C ASN A 450 23.63 -23.21 -9.54
N PHE A 451 24.63 -23.13 -10.41
CA PHE A 451 24.66 -23.82 -11.70
C PHE A 451 26.05 -24.39 -11.92
N SER A 452 26.17 -25.71 -11.82
CA SER A 452 27.46 -26.39 -11.88
C SER A 452 27.44 -27.60 -12.81
N ALA A 453 28.48 -27.74 -13.62
CA ALA A 453 28.69 -28.90 -14.45
C ALA A 453 29.00 -30.13 -13.58
N THR A 454 28.52 -31.28 -14.03
CA THR A 454 28.79 -32.60 -13.47
C THR A 454 29.23 -33.52 -14.59
N LYS A 455 29.72 -34.72 -14.27
CA LYS A 455 30.14 -35.70 -15.29
C LYS A 455 29.04 -36.09 -16.29
N ASP A 456 27.76 -36.01 -15.90
CA ASP A 456 26.63 -36.49 -16.70
C ASP A 456 25.59 -35.37 -16.98
N GLY A 457 25.99 -34.09 -16.86
CA GLY A 457 25.10 -32.94 -17.09
C GLY A 457 25.30 -31.81 -16.09
N PHE A 458 24.23 -31.22 -15.59
CA PHE A 458 24.32 -30.01 -14.75
C PHE A 458 23.48 -30.09 -13.48
N ASN A 459 24.08 -29.80 -12.33
CA ASN A 459 23.33 -29.52 -11.12
C ASN A 459 22.87 -28.06 -11.13
N VAL A 460 21.57 -27.85 -10.96
CA VAL A 460 20.98 -26.52 -10.84
C VAL A 460 20.13 -26.47 -9.58
N THR A 461 20.39 -25.48 -8.74
CA THR A 461 19.57 -25.18 -7.57
C THR A 461 19.07 -23.76 -7.64
N GLY A 462 17.89 -23.50 -7.11
CA GLY A 462 17.30 -22.17 -7.15
C GLY A 462 15.89 -22.16 -6.63
N TRP A 463 15.15 -21.12 -6.99
CA TRP A 463 13.72 -21.03 -6.75
C TRP A 463 13.01 -20.32 -7.91
N VAL A 464 11.74 -20.66 -8.12
CA VAL A 464 10.88 -20.05 -9.13
C VAL A 464 9.46 -19.95 -8.62
N ALA A 465 8.87 -18.76 -8.74
CA ALA A 465 7.48 -18.49 -8.40
C ALA A 465 6.84 -17.62 -9.48
N SER A 466 5.54 -17.83 -9.73
CA SER A 466 4.78 -17.06 -10.70
C SER A 466 3.29 -17.19 -10.42
N ASP A 467 2.55 -16.08 -10.51
CA ASP A 467 1.09 -16.12 -10.44
C ASP A 467 0.48 -16.96 -11.56
N GLN A 468 1.19 -17.13 -12.68
CA GLN A 468 0.79 -18.04 -13.74
C GLN A 468 0.69 -19.51 -13.28
N ALA A 469 1.34 -19.88 -12.17
CA ALA A 469 1.28 -21.23 -11.62
C ALA A 469 -0.11 -21.59 -11.04
N ILE A 470 -1.01 -20.62 -10.85
CA ILE A 470 -2.40 -20.86 -10.42
C ILE A 470 -3.11 -21.83 -11.38
N ASN A 471 -2.96 -21.61 -12.70
CA ASN A 471 -3.54 -22.45 -13.75
C ASN A 471 -2.50 -23.28 -14.55
N LYS A 472 -1.20 -22.96 -14.45
CA LYS A 472 -0.10 -23.70 -15.11
C LYS A 472 0.72 -24.49 -14.09
N ARG A 473 0.19 -25.64 -13.66
CA ARG A 473 0.69 -26.39 -12.50
C ARG A 473 1.95 -27.25 -12.74
N ASN A 474 2.49 -27.26 -13.95
CA ASN A 474 3.64 -28.10 -14.28
C ASN A 474 4.92 -27.26 -14.42
N PRO A 475 5.76 -27.17 -13.38
CA PRO A 475 7.03 -26.47 -13.45
C PRO A 475 8.10 -27.32 -14.16
N TYR A 476 8.89 -26.71 -15.03
CA TYR A 476 10.02 -27.32 -15.72
C TYR A 476 11.26 -26.42 -15.65
N LEU A 477 12.42 -27.06 -15.66
CA LEU A 477 13.68 -26.42 -16.00
C LEU A 477 14.11 -26.93 -17.37
N ILE A 478 14.38 -26.01 -18.28
CA ILE A 478 14.82 -26.28 -19.65
C ILE A 478 16.18 -25.62 -19.84
N LEU A 479 17.16 -26.37 -20.35
CA LEU A 479 18.46 -25.86 -20.73
C LEU A 479 18.52 -25.66 -22.24
N LEU A 480 18.83 -24.44 -22.64
CA LEU A 480 19.09 -24.07 -24.03
C LEU A 480 20.59 -23.97 -24.27
N ASN A 481 21.03 -24.35 -25.47
CA ASN A 481 22.34 -24.01 -26.03
C ASN A 481 22.12 -23.22 -27.33
N ASN A 482 22.59 -21.97 -27.38
CA ASN A 482 22.36 -21.05 -28.51
C ASN A 482 20.87 -20.94 -28.91
N GLY A 483 19.99 -20.93 -27.91
CA GLY A 483 18.54 -20.85 -28.10
C GLY A 483 17.84 -22.17 -28.41
N LYS A 484 18.57 -23.27 -28.66
CA LYS A 484 17.99 -24.60 -28.88
C LYS A 484 17.92 -25.40 -27.59
N GLU A 485 16.75 -25.97 -27.27
CA GLU A 485 16.60 -26.88 -26.15
C GLU A 485 17.49 -28.12 -26.32
N ILE A 486 18.33 -28.39 -25.30
CA ILE A 486 19.21 -29.56 -25.25
C ILE A 486 18.84 -30.52 -24.12
N ALA A 487 18.10 -30.04 -23.11
CA ALA A 487 17.62 -30.86 -22.02
C ALA A 487 16.46 -30.20 -21.28
N ARG A 488 15.60 -31.03 -20.67
CA ARG A 488 14.53 -30.56 -19.79
C ARG A 488 14.28 -31.53 -18.65
N THR A 489 13.74 -31.02 -17.55
CA THR A 489 13.23 -31.84 -16.45
C THR A 489 12.05 -31.17 -15.77
N LYS A 490 11.09 -31.97 -15.30
CA LYS A 490 9.99 -31.47 -14.47
C LYS A 490 10.52 -31.21 -13.06
N LEU A 491 10.14 -30.08 -12.47
CA LEU A 491 10.59 -29.71 -11.13
C LEU A 491 9.65 -30.27 -10.05
N SER A 492 10.26 -30.79 -8.99
CA SER A 492 9.59 -31.05 -7.71
C SER A 492 9.93 -29.91 -6.77
N LEU A 493 8.97 -29.01 -6.53
CA LEU A 493 9.22 -27.80 -5.76
C LEU A 493 9.24 -28.06 -4.24
N THR A 494 10.19 -27.41 -3.55
CA THR A 494 10.42 -27.50 -2.11
C THR A 494 10.16 -26.17 -1.41
N ASP A 495 10.10 -26.20 -0.08
CA ASP A 495 9.80 -25.01 0.73
C ASP A 495 10.96 -24.02 0.79
N ARG A 496 10.62 -22.73 0.69
CA ARG A 496 11.46 -21.53 0.76
C ARG A 496 10.76 -20.44 1.58
N PRO A 497 10.75 -20.55 2.92
CA PRO A 497 10.13 -19.56 3.81
C PRO A 497 10.74 -18.16 3.67
N ASP A 498 12.01 -18.09 3.29
CA ASP A 498 12.73 -16.84 2.96
C ASP A 498 12.11 -16.14 1.75
N VAL A 499 11.76 -16.89 0.70
CA VAL A 499 11.09 -16.35 -0.50
C VAL A 499 9.66 -15.92 -0.16
N ALA A 500 8.91 -16.72 0.61
CA ALA A 500 7.57 -16.37 1.07
C ALA A 500 7.52 -15.05 1.86
N LYS A 501 8.55 -14.79 2.68
CA LYS A 501 8.66 -13.56 3.46
C LYS A 501 8.86 -12.32 2.59
N VAL A 502 9.61 -12.45 1.49
CA VAL A 502 9.89 -11.34 0.56
C VAL A 502 8.73 -11.14 -0.42
N TYR A 503 8.10 -12.23 -0.86
CA TYR A 503 7.01 -12.22 -1.84
C TYR A 503 5.72 -12.84 -1.27
N PRO A 504 5.10 -12.23 -0.24
CA PRO A 504 3.91 -12.79 0.40
C PRO A 504 2.70 -12.82 -0.54
N SER A 505 2.57 -11.85 -1.45
CA SER A 505 1.44 -11.78 -2.40
C SER A 505 1.61 -12.64 -3.65
N LEU A 506 2.82 -13.16 -3.91
CA LEU A 506 3.11 -13.98 -5.09
C LEU A 506 2.63 -15.40 -4.84
N TYR A 507 1.80 -15.93 -5.74
CA TYR A 507 1.18 -17.23 -5.55
C TYR A 507 2.20 -18.35 -5.31
N ASN A 508 2.00 -19.07 -4.22
CA ASN A 508 2.77 -20.26 -3.85
C ASN A 508 4.30 -20.03 -3.77
N SER A 509 4.73 -18.80 -3.48
CA SER A 509 6.15 -18.43 -3.33
C SER A 509 6.88 -19.19 -2.22
N GLN A 510 6.17 -19.72 -1.23
CA GLN A 510 6.69 -20.64 -0.22
C GLN A 510 7.15 -21.95 -0.82
N LYS A 511 6.47 -22.50 -1.83
CA LYS A 511 6.83 -23.79 -2.43
C LYS A 511 7.42 -23.57 -3.83
N SER A 512 8.57 -22.89 -3.84
CA SER A 512 9.24 -22.39 -5.04
C SER A 512 10.64 -22.96 -5.26
N GLY A 513 11.25 -23.57 -4.25
CA GLY A 513 12.62 -24.06 -4.31
C GLY A 513 12.78 -25.28 -5.23
N PHE A 514 13.95 -25.46 -5.81
CA PHE A 514 14.29 -26.67 -6.55
C PHE A 514 15.77 -27.00 -6.45
N ASN A 515 16.09 -28.30 -6.58
CA ASN A 515 17.44 -28.81 -6.75
C ASN A 515 17.34 -30.01 -7.70
N VAL A 516 17.93 -29.88 -8.89
CA VAL A 516 17.85 -30.91 -9.94
C VAL A 516 19.21 -31.17 -10.55
N ASN A 517 19.43 -32.41 -10.96
CA ASN A 517 20.53 -32.77 -11.84
C ASN A 517 19.97 -33.02 -13.24
N LEU A 518 20.20 -32.07 -14.14
CA LEU A 518 19.76 -32.14 -15.52
C LEU A 518 20.70 -33.04 -16.31
N LYS A 519 20.18 -34.20 -16.74
CA LYS A 519 20.94 -35.19 -17.51
C LYS A 519 21.09 -34.75 -18.95
N VAL A 520 22.31 -34.44 -19.35
CA VAL A 520 22.69 -34.04 -20.71
C VAL A 520 24.19 -34.19 -20.84
N ASP A 521 24.69 -34.60 -22.00
CA ASP A 521 26.12 -34.60 -22.24
C ASP A 521 26.66 -33.15 -22.20
N PRO A 522 27.57 -32.79 -21.28
CA PRO A 522 28.13 -31.44 -21.24
C PRO A 522 28.84 -31.06 -22.56
N ALA A 523 29.32 -32.01 -23.36
CA ALA A 523 29.96 -31.74 -24.63
C ALA A 523 29.01 -31.16 -25.70
N VAL A 524 27.70 -31.45 -25.62
CA VAL A 524 26.70 -30.82 -26.50
C VAL A 524 26.32 -29.40 -26.06
N ALA A 525 26.75 -28.99 -24.86
CA ALA A 525 26.54 -27.67 -24.28
C ALA A 525 27.77 -26.78 -24.54
N ASN A 526 27.98 -26.43 -25.81
CA ASN A 526 29.22 -25.85 -26.32
C ASN A 526 29.11 -24.40 -26.85
N GLY A 527 27.96 -23.75 -26.67
CA GLY A 527 27.72 -22.36 -27.02
C GLY A 527 27.38 -21.50 -25.80
N THR A 528 26.38 -20.63 -25.94
CA THR A 528 25.85 -19.85 -24.83
C THR A 528 24.66 -20.58 -24.23
N LEU A 529 24.78 -20.99 -22.97
CA LEU A 529 23.71 -21.66 -22.25
C LEU A 529 22.73 -20.67 -21.64
N LYS A 530 21.48 -21.09 -21.54
CA LYS A 530 20.40 -20.35 -20.87
C LYS A 530 19.46 -21.32 -20.19
N ILE A 531 19.05 -20.99 -18.97
CA ILE A 531 18.06 -21.75 -18.22
C ILE A 531 16.71 -21.05 -18.40
N LEU A 532 15.71 -21.79 -18.87
CA LEU A 532 14.30 -21.38 -18.80
C LEU A 532 13.61 -22.12 -17.67
N LEU A 533 12.98 -21.36 -16.77
CA LEU A 533 12.11 -21.86 -15.73
C LEU A 533 10.67 -21.63 -16.21
N ARG A 534 9.98 -22.72 -16.50
CA ARG A 534 8.68 -22.73 -17.17
C ARG A 534 7.59 -23.22 -16.23
N PHE A 535 6.45 -22.54 -16.19
CA PHE A 535 5.20 -23.11 -15.70
C PHE A 535 4.29 -23.42 -16.88
N ALA A 536 3.87 -24.67 -17.06
CA ALA A 536 3.03 -25.13 -18.17
C ALA A 536 1.68 -25.71 -17.72
N GLY A 537 0.65 -25.51 -18.55
CA GLY A 537 -0.65 -26.14 -18.38
C GLY A 537 -0.63 -27.64 -18.75
N SER A 538 0.15 -28.01 -19.77
CA SER A 538 0.28 -29.42 -20.19
C SER A 538 1.31 -30.19 -19.36
N THR A 539 1.10 -31.51 -19.24
CA THR A 539 1.99 -32.44 -18.53
C THR A 539 3.29 -32.76 -19.27
N ASP A 540 3.40 -32.37 -20.54
CA ASP A 540 4.62 -32.48 -21.34
C ASP A 540 5.44 -31.20 -21.33
N GLY A 541 4.91 -30.07 -20.82
CA GLY A 541 5.59 -28.78 -20.76
C GLY A 541 5.57 -27.94 -22.05
N ASN A 542 4.82 -28.33 -23.08
CA ASN A 542 4.88 -27.71 -24.42
C ASN A 542 3.74 -26.76 -24.75
N SER A 543 2.65 -26.74 -23.97
CA SER A 543 1.44 -25.96 -24.28
C SER A 543 0.98 -25.13 -23.08
N ASN A 544 0.43 -23.95 -23.36
CA ASN A 544 -0.08 -23.00 -22.36
C ASN A 544 0.95 -22.74 -21.25
N TYR A 545 2.10 -22.16 -21.60
CA TYR A 545 3.21 -21.96 -20.68
C TYR A 545 3.52 -20.49 -20.37
N SER A 546 4.36 -20.26 -19.36
CA SER A 546 4.98 -18.98 -19.02
C SER A 546 6.43 -19.24 -18.63
N ASP A 547 7.35 -18.45 -19.18
CA ASP A 547 8.79 -18.66 -19.04
C ASP A 547 9.45 -17.51 -18.31
N GLN A 548 10.43 -17.88 -17.48
CA GLN A 548 11.38 -16.98 -16.85
C GLN A 548 12.78 -17.41 -17.26
N ALA A 549 13.53 -16.51 -17.89
CA ALA A 549 14.81 -16.83 -18.50
C ALA A 549 15.97 -16.28 -17.66
N SER A 550 16.97 -17.12 -17.39
CA SER A 550 18.22 -16.73 -16.76
C SER A 550 19.06 -15.79 -17.63
N GLN A 551 20.13 -15.24 -17.03
CA GLN A 551 21.25 -14.68 -17.77
C GLN A 551 21.90 -15.72 -18.70
N ASP A 552 22.76 -15.23 -19.59
CA ASP A 552 23.59 -16.04 -20.49
C ASP A 552 24.79 -16.65 -19.75
N TYR A 553 25.07 -17.92 -20.03
CA TYR A 553 26.19 -18.68 -19.46
C TYR A 553 27.10 -19.17 -20.60
N PRO A 554 28.10 -18.37 -21.03
CA PRO A 554 28.99 -18.75 -22.12
C PRO A 554 29.90 -19.91 -21.72
N THR A 555 30.03 -20.93 -22.59
CA THR A 555 30.85 -22.12 -22.32
C THR A 555 32.20 -22.10 -23.03
N ASN A 556 32.59 -21.00 -23.67
CA ASN A 556 33.95 -20.74 -24.14
C ASN A 556 34.38 -19.39 -23.58
N ILE A 557 35.17 -19.44 -22.52
CA ILE A 557 35.54 -18.27 -21.73
C ILE A 557 37.03 -18.31 -21.41
N GLY A 558 37.62 -17.15 -21.19
CA GLY A 558 38.99 -17.03 -20.76
C GLY A 558 39.39 -15.59 -20.54
N ASN A 559 40.51 -15.40 -19.87
CA ASN A 559 41.11 -14.11 -19.62
C ASN A 559 42.63 -14.19 -19.72
N PHE A 560 43.24 -13.06 -20.10
CA PHE A 560 44.67 -12.86 -20.06
C PHE A 560 44.97 -12.05 -18.80
N ASP A 561 45.46 -12.71 -17.75
CA ASP A 561 45.68 -12.09 -16.44
C ASP A 561 46.91 -11.17 -16.46
N ASN A 562 47.95 -11.56 -17.19
CA ASN A 562 49.17 -10.79 -17.32
C ASN A 562 49.75 -10.95 -18.73
N VAL A 563 50.12 -9.82 -19.33
CA VAL A 563 50.83 -9.76 -20.61
C VAL A 563 52.02 -8.82 -20.42
N GLN A 564 53.22 -9.37 -20.40
CA GLN A 564 54.47 -8.62 -20.26
C GLN A 564 55.23 -8.64 -21.57
N VAL A 565 55.57 -7.46 -22.07
CA VAL A 565 56.30 -7.29 -23.33
C VAL A 565 57.68 -6.72 -23.03
N THR A 566 58.69 -7.39 -23.57
CA THR A 566 60.10 -6.95 -23.57
C THR A 566 60.63 -6.97 -25.00
N ALA A 567 61.80 -6.39 -25.22
CA ALA A 567 62.43 -6.38 -26.54
C ALA A 567 62.69 -7.80 -27.08
N SER A 568 62.83 -8.79 -26.19
CA SER A 568 63.15 -10.17 -26.57
C SER A 568 61.97 -11.13 -26.46
N ASN A 569 61.03 -10.89 -25.54
CA ASN A 569 59.96 -11.84 -25.22
C ASN A 569 58.62 -11.16 -24.93
N ILE A 570 57.54 -11.86 -25.24
CA ILE A 570 56.18 -11.63 -24.73
C ILE A 570 55.81 -12.80 -23.81
N THR A 571 55.65 -12.52 -22.52
CA THR A 571 55.21 -13.50 -21.51
C THR A 571 53.75 -13.29 -21.18
N VAL A 572 52.96 -14.35 -21.27
CA VAL A 572 51.52 -14.34 -21.10
C VAL A 572 51.12 -15.40 -20.07
N SER A 573 50.28 -15.01 -19.13
CA SER A 573 49.59 -15.94 -18.24
C SER A 573 48.11 -15.59 -18.16
N GLY A 574 47.27 -16.60 -17.99
CA GLY A 574 45.85 -16.40 -17.93
C GLY A 574 45.10 -17.66 -17.57
N TRP A 575 43.82 -17.68 -17.90
CA TRP A 575 43.00 -18.86 -17.80
C TRP A 575 42.03 -18.96 -18.96
N ARG A 576 41.64 -20.20 -19.25
CA ARG A 576 40.66 -20.53 -20.27
C ARG A 576 39.89 -21.77 -19.88
N ALA A 577 38.56 -21.73 -20.04
CA ALA A 577 37.71 -22.89 -19.83
C ALA A 577 36.73 -23.07 -20.98
N SER A 578 36.54 -24.34 -21.38
CA SER A 578 35.55 -24.72 -22.37
C SER A 578 35.03 -26.15 -22.15
N ASN A 579 33.75 -26.38 -22.44
CA ASN A 579 33.19 -27.74 -22.49
C ASN A 579 33.71 -28.55 -23.69
N LEU A 580 34.43 -27.92 -24.62
CA LEU A 580 35.04 -28.58 -25.79
C LEU A 580 36.51 -29.00 -25.57
N THR A 581 37.08 -28.80 -24.38
CA THR A 581 38.50 -29.13 -24.12
C THR A 581 38.83 -30.59 -24.43
N THR A 582 37.93 -31.53 -24.13
CA THR A 582 38.13 -32.96 -24.42
C THR A 582 38.25 -33.27 -25.92
N SER A 583 37.50 -32.57 -26.78
CA SER A 583 37.56 -32.75 -28.23
C SER A 583 38.59 -31.86 -28.91
N LYS A 584 39.28 -31.00 -28.16
CA LYS A 584 40.28 -30.02 -28.65
C LYS A 584 41.52 -29.99 -27.76
N PRO A 585 42.38 -31.04 -27.80
CA PRO A 585 43.46 -31.22 -26.84
C PRO A 585 44.66 -30.27 -27.03
N TYR A 586 44.76 -29.58 -28.17
CA TYR A 586 45.88 -28.68 -28.45
C TYR A 586 45.50 -27.23 -28.16
N GLU A 587 46.37 -26.53 -27.44
CA GLU A 587 46.20 -25.12 -27.07
C GLU A 587 47.34 -24.28 -27.65
N TYR A 588 47.02 -23.14 -28.27
CA TYR A 588 47.99 -22.25 -28.92
C TYR A 588 47.79 -20.81 -28.46
N LEU A 589 48.90 -20.09 -28.31
CA LEU A 589 48.90 -18.64 -28.32
C LEU A 589 49.29 -18.15 -29.72
N ILE A 590 48.43 -17.35 -30.32
CA ILE A 590 48.64 -16.77 -31.66
C ILE A 590 48.68 -15.25 -31.53
N VAL A 591 49.67 -14.63 -32.17
CA VAL A 591 49.84 -13.17 -32.24
C VAL A 591 49.35 -12.70 -33.60
N LEU A 592 48.35 -11.83 -33.60
CA LEU A 592 47.86 -11.15 -34.79
C LEU A 592 48.32 -9.69 -34.81
N ASP A 593 48.57 -9.16 -36.00
CA ASP A 593 48.66 -7.72 -36.18
C ASP A 593 47.28 -7.04 -36.08
N ASN A 594 47.29 -5.72 -36.17
CA ASN A 594 46.09 -4.89 -36.11
C ASN A 594 45.08 -5.17 -37.25
N GLY A 595 45.55 -5.73 -38.38
CA GLY A 595 44.70 -6.16 -39.51
C GLY A 595 44.18 -7.60 -39.39
N GLY A 596 44.51 -8.31 -38.31
CA GLY A 596 44.12 -9.70 -38.09
C GLY A 596 45.02 -10.74 -38.78
N LYS A 597 46.13 -10.31 -39.39
CA LYS A 597 47.10 -11.23 -39.99
C LYS A 597 47.97 -11.83 -38.89
N GLU A 598 48.17 -13.14 -38.97
CA GLU A 598 49.04 -13.84 -38.04
C GLU A 598 50.51 -13.46 -38.24
N LEU A 599 51.16 -13.08 -37.13
CA LEU A 599 52.58 -12.75 -37.06
C LEU A 599 53.40 -13.91 -36.49
N TYR A 600 52.83 -14.66 -35.55
CA TYR A 600 53.50 -15.76 -34.86
C TYR A 600 52.50 -16.65 -34.14
N ARG A 601 52.86 -17.92 -33.93
CA ARG A 601 52.11 -18.84 -33.06
C ARG A 601 53.07 -19.71 -32.26
N GLN A 602 52.62 -20.13 -31.08
CA GLN A 602 53.32 -21.09 -30.23
C GLN A 602 52.31 -21.96 -29.50
N GLN A 603 52.60 -23.27 -29.46
CA GLN A 603 51.80 -24.20 -28.66
C GLN A 603 52.03 -23.93 -27.17
N ILE A 604 50.96 -23.91 -26.39
CA ILE A 604 51.00 -23.77 -24.94
C ILE A 604 51.18 -25.16 -24.34
N THR A 605 52.34 -25.39 -23.71
CA THR A 605 52.64 -26.65 -22.98
C THR A 605 52.38 -26.53 -21.49
N ASP A 606 52.61 -25.35 -20.90
CA ASP A 606 52.41 -25.07 -19.49
C ASP A 606 50.94 -24.68 -19.23
N LYS A 607 50.06 -25.69 -19.35
CA LYS A 607 48.60 -25.58 -19.20
C LYS A 607 48.11 -26.45 -18.03
N ASP A 608 46.78 -26.50 -17.83
CA ASP A 608 46.15 -27.25 -16.74
C ASP A 608 46.55 -26.75 -15.32
N ILE A 609 46.94 -25.47 -15.23
CA ILE A 609 47.30 -24.81 -13.96
C ILE A 609 46.04 -24.61 -13.13
N THR A 610 46.12 -24.89 -11.82
CA THR A 610 44.94 -24.87 -10.96
C THR A 610 44.40 -23.46 -10.70
N ARG A 611 43.09 -23.25 -10.91
CA ARG A 611 42.37 -21.98 -10.77
C ARG A 611 41.01 -22.16 -10.08
N ASN A 612 41.04 -22.26 -8.74
CA ASN A 612 39.82 -22.42 -7.93
C ASN A 612 38.93 -21.17 -7.93
N ASP A 613 39.55 -20.00 -8.06
CA ASP A 613 38.85 -18.72 -8.22
C ASP A 613 37.96 -18.72 -9.47
N VAL A 614 38.46 -19.25 -10.59
CA VAL A 614 37.69 -19.39 -11.84
C VAL A 614 36.57 -20.42 -11.69
N GLN A 615 36.85 -21.57 -11.08
CA GLN A 615 35.87 -22.63 -10.82
C GLN A 615 34.66 -22.16 -9.99
N ASN A 616 34.89 -21.26 -9.03
CA ASN A 616 33.83 -20.72 -8.17
C ASN A 616 32.87 -19.80 -8.92
N VAL A 617 33.34 -19.13 -9.98
CA VAL A 617 32.53 -18.20 -10.79
C VAL A 617 31.87 -18.92 -11.97
N TYR A 618 32.59 -19.83 -12.60
CA TYR A 618 32.19 -20.50 -13.84
C TYR A 618 31.95 -21.99 -13.62
N SER A 619 31.31 -22.35 -12.50
CA SER A 619 31.09 -23.74 -12.10
C SER A 619 30.34 -24.58 -13.13
N TYR A 620 29.58 -23.93 -14.02
CA TYR A 620 28.83 -24.54 -15.11
C TYR A 620 29.69 -24.94 -16.32
N VAL A 621 31.00 -24.72 -16.29
CA VAL A 621 31.94 -25.22 -17.33
C VAL A 621 32.84 -26.29 -16.71
N LEU A 622 32.90 -27.46 -17.36
CA LEU A 622 33.65 -28.61 -16.85
C LEU A 622 35.17 -28.33 -16.86
N GLY A 623 35.87 -28.72 -15.80
CA GLY A 623 37.34 -28.60 -15.72
C GLY A 623 37.85 -27.17 -15.54
N THR A 624 37.00 -26.22 -15.15
CA THR A 624 37.40 -24.82 -14.89
C THR A 624 38.49 -24.68 -13.82
N ASN A 625 38.56 -25.60 -12.87
CA ASN A 625 39.65 -25.65 -11.89
C ASN A 625 41.03 -25.93 -12.49
N LYS A 626 41.12 -26.38 -13.76
CA LYS A 626 42.35 -26.64 -14.51
C LYS A 626 42.46 -25.73 -15.74
N SER A 627 41.92 -24.53 -15.65
CA SER A 627 41.87 -23.57 -16.76
C SER A 627 43.13 -22.74 -16.96
N GLY A 628 44.06 -22.71 -15.99
CA GLY A 628 45.19 -21.79 -16.05
C GLY A 628 46.25 -22.20 -17.08
N PHE A 629 46.89 -21.19 -17.68
CA PHE A 629 47.98 -21.38 -18.63
C PHE A 629 49.07 -20.31 -18.47
N GLN A 630 50.28 -20.64 -18.91
CA GLN A 630 51.39 -19.72 -19.08
C GLN A 630 52.19 -20.03 -20.36
N VAL A 631 52.70 -19.02 -21.03
CA VAL A 631 53.56 -19.17 -22.21
C VAL A 631 54.47 -17.96 -22.37
N THR A 632 55.70 -18.18 -22.82
CA THR A 632 56.61 -17.11 -23.24
C THR A 632 56.98 -17.36 -24.70
N LEU A 633 56.80 -16.34 -25.53
CA LEU A 633 57.15 -16.37 -26.95
C LEU A 633 58.19 -15.28 -27.28
N PRO A 634 59.07 -15.51 -28.26
CA PRO A 634 60.04 -14.52 -28.69
C PRO A 634 59.35 -13.36 -29.43
N THR A 635 59.69 -12.12 -29.04
CA THR A 635 59.24 -10.92 -29.76
C THR A 635 59.85 -10.92 -31.16
N GLN A 636 59.02 -10.91 -32.20
CA GLN A 636 59.47 -10.92 -33.59
C GLN A 636 59.68 -9.48 -34.11
N ALA A 637 60.62 -9.30 -35.03
CA ALA A 637 60.82 -8.01 -35.71
C ALA A 637 59.52 -7.50 -36.37
N SER A 638 58.66 -8.41 -36.86
CA SER A 638 57.36 -8.09 -37.45
C SER A 638 56.32 -7.54 -36.47
N MET A 639 56.54 -7.70 -35.16
CA MET A 639 55.70 -7.20 -34.06
C MET A 639 56.18 -5.86 -33.51
N MET A 640 57.47 -5.55 -33.65
CA MET A 640 58.06 -4.36 -33.04
C MET A 640 57.37 -3.08 -33.51
N HIS A 641 57.13 -2.19 -32.55
CA HIS A 641 56.44 -0.91 -32.69
C HIS A 641 54.96 -0.99 -33.07
N LYS A 642 54.35 -2.17 -33.04
CA LYS A 642 52.94 -2.37 -33.37
C LYS A 642 52.08 -2.57 -32.13
N VAL A 643 50.78 -2.35 -32.30
CA VAL A 643 49.76 -2.93 -31.43
C VAL A 643 49.36 -4.28 -32.02
N VAL A 644 49.43 -5.33 -31.21
CA VAL A 644 49.06 -6.70 -31.58
C VAL A 644 47.85 -7.17 -30.79
N LYS A 645 47.22 -8.24 -31.24
CA LYS A 645 46.16 -8.94 -30.52
C LYS A 645 46.58 -10.40 -30.30
N LEU A 646 46.35 -10.91 -29.10
CA LEU A 646 46.64 -12.29 -28.76
C LEU A 646 45.37 -13.13 -28.84
N ILE A 647 45.51 -14.36 -29.32
CA ILE A 647 44.47 -15.38 -29.30
C ILE A 647 44.99 -16.56 -28.49
N ASN A 648 44.21 -16.98 -27.51
CA ASN A 648 44.31 -18.33 -26.98
C ASN A 648 43.34 -19.21 -27.79
N ARG A 649 43.86 -20.21 -28.50
CA ARG A 649 43.14 -21.12 -29.39
C ARG A 649 43.16 -22.54 -28.85
N LEU A 650 42.00 -23.20 -28.80
CA LEU A 650 41.87 -24.63 -28.59
C LEU A 650 41.49 -25.27 -29.92
N THR A 651 42.17 -26.34 -30.31
CA THR A 651 41.92 -27.04 -31.57
C THR A 651 42.08 -28.55 -31.46
N ASP A 652 41.50 -29.27 -32.41
CA ASP A 652 41.67 -30.70 -32.63
C ASP A 652 42.91 -31.06 -33.47
N ASP A 653 43.59 -30.09 -34.06
CA ASP A 653 44.76 -30.29 -34.93
C ASP A 653 46.10 -30.01 -34.19
N PRO A 654 47.07 -30.95 -34.22
CA PRO A 654 48.41 -30.74 -33.69
C PRO A 654 49.20 -29.57 -34.29
N ASN A 655 48.71 -28.91 -35.34
CA ASN A 655 49.33 -27.72 -35.95
C ASN A 655 48.58 -26.41 -35.68
N GLY A 656 47.43 -26.44 -35.00
CA GLY A 656 46.66 -25.22 -34.70
C GLY A 656 45.60 -24.81 -35.74
N ASN A 657 45.40 -25.56 -36.83
CA ASN A 657 44.62 -25.14 -38.01
C ASN A 657 43.30 -25.90 -38.24
N GLY A 658 42.98 -26.88 -37.40
CA GLY A 658 41.77 -27.70 -37.51
C GLY A 658 40.50 -26.96 -37.09
N ASN A 659 39.52 -27.67 -36.55
CA ASN A 659 38.38 -27.02 -35.92
C ASN A 659 38.85 -26.38 -34.62
N TYR A 660 38.63 -25.08 -34.48
CA TYR A 660 39.10 -24.34 -33.32
C TYR A 660 38.02 -23.46 -32.68
N ILE A 661 38.31 -23.04 -31.46
CA ILE A 661 37.61 -21.99 -30.74
C ILE A 661 38.65 -21.05 -30.15
N ASP A 662 38.34 -19.75 -30.13
CA ASP A 662 39.28 -18.70 -29.74
C ASP A 662 38.78 -17.90 -28.55
N VAL A 663 39.72 -17.43 -27.74
CA VAL A 663 39.56 -16.36 -26.76
C VAL A 663 40.57 -15.28 -27.09
N TYR A 664 40.11 -14.04 -27.14
CA TYR A 664 40.87 -12.90 -27.63
C TYR A 664 41.32 -12.01 -26.48
N SER A 665 42.56 -11.50 -26.53
CA SER A 665 43.00 -10.44 -25.63
C SER A 665 42.46 -9.08 -26.07
N GLY A 666 42.60 -8.08 -25.20
CA GLY A 666 42.62 -6.68 -25.60
C GLY A 666 43.88 -6.34 -26.45
N PRO A 667 44.00 -5.09 -26.91
CA PRO A 667 45.19 -4.65 -27.64
C PRO A 667 46.44 -4.71 -26.75
N VAL A 668 47.55 -5.20 -27.30
CA VAL A 668 48.84 -5.33 -26.63
C VAL A 668 49.86 -4.47 -27.37
N SER A 669 50.42 -3.46 -26.70
CA SER A 669 51.48 -2.63 -27.29
C SER A 669 52.81 -3.37 -27.25
N VAL A 670 53.42 -3.55 -28.41
CA VAL A 670 54.81 -4.01 -28.55
C VAL A 670 55.67 -2.80 -28.90
N PHE A 671 55.88 -1.92 -27.93
CA PHE A 671 56.62 -0.65 -28.08
C PHE A 671 56.05 0.31 -29.15
N SER A 672 54.72 0.29 -29.34
CA SER A 672 54.01 1.33 -30.10
C SER A 672 53.94 2.65 -29.31
N GLY A 673 53.55 3.75 -29.96
CA GLY A 673 53.55 5.08 -29.33
C GLY A 673 54.95 5.71 -29.28
N ALA A 674 55.14 6.69 -28.39
CA ALA A 674 56.38 7.45 -28.30
C ALA A 674 57.52 6.63 -27.67
N GLN A 675 58.61 6.47 -28.40
CA GLN A 675 59.84 5.80 -28.00
C GLN A 675 60.98 6.83 -28.02
N THR A 676 61.67 7.01 -26.89
CA THR A 676 62.76 7.99 -26.76
C THR A 676 64.10 7.29 -26.67
N GLU A 677 65.01 7.63 -27.59
CA GLU A 677 66.39 7.17 -27.64
C GLU A 677 67.31 8.39 -27.65
N GLY A 678 68.05 8.60 -26.56
CA GLY A 678 68.87 9.80 -26.38
C GLY A 678 68.01 11.07 -26.46
N LYS A 679 68.29 11.95 -27.44
CA LYS A 679 67.55 13.20 -27.67
C LYS A 679 66.44 13.08 -28.72
N LYS A 680 66.24 11.89 -29.31
CA LYS A 680 65.23 11.66 -30.34
C LYS A 680 64.05 10.91 -29.76
N THR A 681 62.84 11.43 -29.96
CA THR A 681 61.59 10.73 -29.69
C THR A 681 60.91 10.41 -31.01
N THR A 682 60.66 9.12 -31.26
CA THR A 682 59.92 8.61 -32.43
C THR A 682 58.58 8.07 -31.97
N THR A 683 57.48 8.51 -32.56
CA THR A 683 56.14 8.03 -32.23
C THR A 683 55.62 7.11 -33.33
N TYR A 684 55.27 5.88 -32.96
CA TYR A 684 54.71 4.87 -33.85
C TYR A 684 53.19 4.75 -33.68
N ASN A 685 52.45 4.61 -34.78
CA ASN A 685 51.03 4.25 -34.74
C ASN A 685 50.83 2.75 -34.48
N ALA A 686 49.57 2.30 -34.44
CA ALA A 686 49.22 0.90 -34.18
C ALA A 686 49.81 -0.09 -35.21
N ASP A 687 50.05 0.35 -36.44
CA ASP A 687 50.60 -0.47 -37.52
C ASP A 687 52.14 -0.43 -37.56
N GLY A 688 52.78 0.30 -36.65
CA GLY A 688 54.24 0.45 -36.55
C GLY A 688 54.83 1.49 -37.49
N GLN A 689 54.03 2.38 -38.07
CA GLN A 689 54.50 3.48 -38.89
C GLN A 689 54.88 4.68 -38.03
N ILE A 690 55.96 5.37 -38.41
CA ILE A 690 56.38 6.61 -37.75
C ILE A 690 55.41 7.73 -38.13
N ILE A 691 54.71 8.28 -37.14
CA ILE A 691 53.75 9.39 -37.32
C ILE A 691 54.25 10.72 -36.78
N ALA A 692 55.24 10.70 -35.90
CA ALA A 692 55.89 11.91 -35.40
C ALA A 692 57.34 11.62 -34.99
N VAL A 693 58.20 12.62 -35.16
CA VAL A 693 59.56 12.62 -34.62
C VAL A 693 59.87 13.97 -34.00
N TYR A 694 60.51 13.96 -32.83
CA TYR A 694 61.01 15.15 -32.16
C TYR A 694 62.48 14.96 -31.81
N ASN A 695 63.34 15.78 -32.37
CA ASN A 695 64.76 15.85 -32.04
C ASN A 695 64.97 17.03 -31.08
N ASP A 696 65.30 16.73 -29.82
CA ASP A 696 65.48 17.74 -28.77
C ASP A 696 66.81 18.50 -28.95
N ALA A 697 66.85 19.37 -29.96
CA ALA A 697 67.96 20.25 -30.23
C ALA A 697 67.87 21.54 -29.40
N GLU A 698 69.02 21.99 -28.91
CA GLU A 698 69.15 23.27 -28.23
C GLU A 698 68.83 24.42 -29.18
N VAL A 699 68.02 25.36 -28.71
CA VAL A 699 67.73 26.59 -29.45
C VAL A 699 68.77 27.65 -29.14
N ILE A 700 69.32 28.26 -30.18
CA ILE A 700 70.36 29.28 -30.08
C ILE A 700 69.84 30.53 -30.78
N SER A 701 69.77 31.66 -30.07
CA SER A 701 69.47 32.94 -30.70
C SER A 701 70.70 33.46 -31.43
N GLN A 702 70.51 34.07 -32.61
CA GLN A 702 71.58 34.75 -33.34
C GLN A 702 71.98 36.06 -32.63
N LEU A 703 71.06 36.69 -31.92
CA LEU A 703 71.26 37.98 -31.24
C LEU A 703 72.00 37.84 -29.89
N PRO A 704 72.65 38.94 -29.43
CA PRO A 704 72.91 40.19 -30.17
C PRO A 704 74.08 40.12 -31.16
N GLU A 705 74.92 39.08 -31.09
CA GLU A 705 76.24 39.06 -31.72
C GLU A 705 76.20 38.91 -33.25
N LEU A 706 75.16 38.28 -33.80
CA LEU A 706 74.99 38.06 -35.24
C LEU A 706 73.66 38.66 -35.74
N PRO A 707 73.58 39.99 -35.93
CA PRO A 707 72.37 40.66 -36.41
C PRO A 707 71.83 40.07 -37.72
N THR A 708 72.70 39.55 -38.58
CA THR A 708 72.36 38.98 -39.90
C THR A 708 72.87 37.53 -40.05
N GLY A 709 72.97 36.76 -38.97
CA GLY A 709 73.55 35.39 -38.98
C GLY A 709 72.56 34.26 -38.74
N CYS A 710 71.36 34.31 -39.32
CA CYS A 710 70.34 33.27 -39.13
C CYS A 710 70.82 31.90 -39.63
N GLU A 711 71.45 31.83 -40.80
CA GLU A 711 71.91 30.58 -41.42
C GLU A 711 72.99 29.89 -40.60
N ILE A 712 74.02 30.63 -40.21
CA ILE A 712 75.16 30.07 -39.46
C ILE A 712 74.75 29.68 -38.03
N THR A 713 73.80 30.40 -37.44
CA THR A 713 73.23 30.04 -36.14
C THR A 713 72.37 28.77 -36.26
N ALA A 714 71.58 28.62 -37.32
CA ALA A 714 70.84 27.39 -37.58
C ALA A 714 71.78 26.19 -37.84
N VAL A 715 72.86 26.38 -38.59
CA VAL A 715 73.92 25.36 -38.78
C VAL A 715 74.63 25.04 -37.46
N THR A 716 74.81 26.02 -36.57
CA THR A 716 75.35 25.78 -35.22
C THR A 716 74.43 24.82 -34.43
N MET A 717 73.12 25.04 -34.46
CA MET A 717 72.15 24.15 -33.81
C MET A 717 72.20 22.73 -34.38
N MET A 718 72.28 22.61 -35.71
CA MET A 718 72.43 21.34 -36.42
C MET A 718 73.69 20.58 -36.00
N LEU A 719 74.86 21.24 -35.99
CA LEU A 719 76.13 20.62 -35.62
C LEU A 719 76.22 20.26 -34.13
N ARG A 720 75.63 21.07 -33.24
CA ARG A 720 75.55 20.72 -31.81
C ARG A 720 74.65 19.52 -31.55
N TYR A 721 73.54 19.39 -32.29
CA TYR A 721 72.71 18.19 -32.21
C TYR A 721 73.44 16.95 -32.71
N ALA A 722 74.25 17.11 -33.76
CA ALA A 722 75.14 16.06 -34.29
C ALA A 722 76.27 15.64 -33.32
N GLY A 723 76.44 16.34 -32.19
CA GLY A 723 77.42 16.01 -31.15
C GLY A 723 78.69 16.86 -31.18
N TYR A 724 78.79 17.86 -32.06
CA TYR A 724 79.98 18.72 -32.14
C TYR A 724 79.88 19.90 -31.18
N ASN A 725 80.96 20.14 -30.42
CA ASN A 725 81.04 21.27 -29.50
C ASN A 725 81.49 22.55 -30.25
N VAL A 726 80.54 23.24 -30.86
CA VAL A 726 80.76 24.46 -31.65
C VAL A 726 79.84 25.58 -31.18
N ASN A 727 80.26 26.84 -31.38
CA ASN A 727 79.42 28.01 -31.08
C ASN A 727 79.25 28.92 -32.31
N LYS A 728 78.19 29.75 -32.29
CA LYS A 728 77.79 30.57 -33.44
C LYS A 728 78.84 31.58 -33.90
N ILE A 729 79.65 32.12 -32.98
CA ILE A 729 80.71 33.09 -33.29
C ILE A 729 81.87 32.42 -34.01
N GLN A 730 82.29 31.26 -33.49
CA GLN A 730 83.30 30.43 -34.13
C GLN A 730 82.90 30.10 -35.56
N LEU A 731 81.68 29.57 -35.76
CA LEU A 731 81.23 29.19 -37.10
C LEU A 731 81.05 30.41 -38.03
N ALA A 732 80.62 31.57 -37.52
CA ALA A 732 80.53 32.80 -38.30
C ALA A 732 81.89 33.35 -38.78
N ASN A 733 82.95 33.09 -38.03
CA ASN A 733 84.33 33.40 -38.42
C ASN A 733 84.90 32.39 -39.42
N GLU A 734 84.49 31.12 -39.34
CA GLU A 734 84.89 30.07 -40.29
C GLU A 734 84.11 30.12 -41.61
N MET A 735 82.93 30.74 -41.60
CA MET A 735 82.06 30.86 -42.76
C MET A 735 82.71 31.68 -43.90
N PRO A 736 82.82 31.13 -45.12
CA PRO A 736 83.38 31.83 -46.27
C PRO A 736 82.66 33.16 -46.55
N ARG A 737 83.37 34.14 -47.13
CA ARG A 737 82.81 35.44 -47.55
C ARG A 737 82.91 35.59 -49.06
N SER A 738 81.86 36.14 -49.67
CA SER A 738 81.77 36.32 -51.11
C SER A 738 80.76 37.41 -51.45
N ASN A 739 80.84 37.97 -52.67
CA ASN A 739 79.77 38.82 -53.22
C ASN A 739 78.61 37.98 -53.81
N ASN A 740 78.74 36.65 -53.81
CA ASN A 740 77.72 35.71 -54.27
C ASN A 740 77.45 34.65 -53.18
N GLY A 741 76.19 34.56 -52.74
CA GLY A 741 75.69 33.67 -51.69
C GLY A 741 75.94 32.18 -51.93
N ASP A 742 76.11 31.75 -53.19
CA ASP A 742 76.43 30.36 -53.54
C ASP A 742 77.88 29.97 -53.18
N TYR A 743 78.76 30.95 -52.93
CA TYR A 743 80.17 30.73 -52.62
C TYR A 743 80.60 31.24 -51.23
N GLY A 744 79.74 31.99 -50.53
CA GLY A 744 80.03 32.53 -49.21
C GLY A 744 79.03 33.60 -48.77
N PHE A 745 79.10 34.01 -47.51
CA PHE A 745 78.21 35.01 -46.93
C PHE A 745 78.44 36.40 -47.52
N VAL A 746 77.36 37.04 -47.96
CA VAL A 746 77.37 38.38 -48.56
C VAL A 746 77.38 39.45 -47.46
N GLY A 747 78.51 40.14 -47.31
CA GLY A 747 78.72 41.19 -46.30
C GLY A 747 79.25 40.65 -44.97
N ASN A 748 78.75 41.18 -43.85
CA ASN A 748 79.23 40.86 -42.50
C ASN A 748 78.09 40.41 -41.56
N PRO A 749 78.06 39.15 -41.07
CA PRO A 749 76.99 38.65 -40.21
C PRO A 749 76.98 39.29 -38.82
N PHE A 750 78.11 39.91 -38.41
CA PHE A 750 78.23 40.72 -37.20
C PHE A 750 77.70 42.16 -37.38
N SER A 751 77.29 42.54 -38.59
CA SER A 751 76.77 43.85 -38.94
C SER A 751 75.28 43.77 -39.33
N PRO A 752 74.47 44.81 -39.03
CA PRO A 752 73.12 44.94 -39.57
C PRO A 752 73.05 45.04 -41.11
N SER A 753 74.18 45.27 -41.79
CA SER A 753 74.26 45.44 -43.25
C SER A 753 74.61 44.16 -44.03
N GLY A 754 74.78 43.02 -43.34
CA GLY A 754 74.96 41.71 -43.98
C GLY A 754 73.68 41.22 -44.66
N TRP A 755 73.83 40.33 -45.64
CA TRP A 755 72.71 39.71 -46.35
C TRP A 755 72.65 38.23 -46.00
N TRP A 756 73.01 37.31 -46.91
CA TRP A 756 72.74 35.88 -46.75
C TRP A 756 73.89 35.01 -47.26
N ILE A 757 73.78 33.72 -46.96
CA ILE A 757 74.57 32.64 -47.56
C ILE A 757 73.62 31.52 -47.98
N PHE A 758 73.85 30.89 -49.13
CA PHE A 758 73.04 29.77 -49.60
C PHE A 758 73.63 28.42 -49.19
N PRO A 759 72.85 27.32 -49.24
CA PRO A 759 73.31 25.98 -48.84
C PRO A 759 74.69 25.60 -49.38
N THR A 760 74.95 25.85 -50.66
CA THR A 760 76.22 25.56 -51.34
C THR A 760 77.40 26.36 -50.77
N GLY A 761 77.17 27.63 -50.41
CA GLY A 761 78.19 28.50 -49.84
C GLY A 761 78.53 28.14 -48.38
N ILE A 762 77.56 27.67 -47.60
CA ILE A 762 77.77 27.25 -46.20
C ILE A 762 78.23 25.78 -46.07
N ALA A 763 78.03 24.97 -47.10
CA ALA A 763 78.42 23.56 -47.16
C ALA A 763 79.86 23.26 -46.69
N PRO A 764 80.89 24.04 -47.05
CA PRO A 764 82.26 23.80 -46.58
C PRO A 764 82.40 23.86 -45.05
N VAL A 765 81.60 24.70 -44.39
CA VAL A 765 81.56 24.77 -42.92
C VAL A 765 80.99 23.49 -42.35
N VAL A 766 79.87 23.00 -42.89
CA VAL A 766 79.24 21.75 -42.45
C VAL A 766 80.20 20.56 -42.69
N ASN A 767 80.74 20.43 -43.90
CA ASN A 767 81.70 19.39 -44.31
C ASN A 767 82.91 19.28 -43.35
N LYS A 768 83.40 20.41 -42.85
CA LYS A 768 84.55 20.43 -41.92
C LYS A 768 84.29 19.62 -40.65
N TYR A 769 83.05 19.53 -40.18
CA TYR A 769 82.71 18.83 -38.93
C TYR A 769 82.17 17.42 -39.18
N VAL A 770 81.15 17.30 -40.04
CA VAL A 770 80.43 16.03 -40.28
C VAL A 770 80.99 15.21 -41.45
N GLY A 771 82.05 15.70 -42.11
CA GLY A 771 82.68 15.08 -43.27
C GLY A 771 81.96 15.37 -44.59
N HIS A 772 80.63 15.31 -44.61
CA HIS A 772 79.82 15.56 -45.80
C HIS A 772 78.46 16.17 -45.48
N SER A 773 78.11 17.26 -46.17
CA SER A 773 76.83 17.93 -46.10
C SER A 773 75.92 17.46 -47.23
N ASP A 774 74.65 17.19 -46.92
CA ASP A 774 73.62 16.87 -47.90
C ASP A 774 72.90 18.17 -48.31
N ILE A 775 73.11 18.62 -49.56
CA ILE A 775 72.41 19.79 -50.10
C ILE A 775 71.02 19.36 -50.55
N MET A 776 70.02 19.69 -49.74
CA MET A 776 68.63 19.25 -49.90
C MET A 776 67.77 20.30 -50.63
N THR A 777 68.38 21.13 -51.48
CA THR A 777 67.63 22.16 -52.22
C THR A 777 66.70 21.48 -53.24
N GLY A 778 65.40 21.78 -53.16
CA GLY A 778 64.37 21.13 -53.99
C GLY A 778 63.97 19.72 -53.56
N ALA A 779 64.38 19.27 -52.35
CA ALA A 779 64.01 17.96 -51.83
C ALA A 779 62.49 17.80 -51.62
N SER A 780 61.99 16.57 -51.54
CA SER A 780 60.60 16.34 -51.11
C SER A 780 60.47 16.54 -49.59
N MET A 781 59.24 16.81 -49.14
CA MET A 781 58.93 16.81 -47.70
C MET A 781 59.24 15.46 -47.04
N GLU A 782 59.06 14.37 -47.76
CA GLU A 782 59.40 13.02 -47.30
C GLU A 782 60.91 12.88 -47.06
N ARG A 783 61.75 13.41 -47.96
CA ARG A 783 63.21 13.41 -47.79
C ARG A 783 63.66 14.27 -46.59
N ILE A 784 62.95 15.36 -46.27
CA ILE A 784 63.16 16.13 -45.03
C ILE A 784 62.79 15.28 -43.81
N LYS A 785 61.63 14.60 -43.83
CA LYS A 785 61.21 13.70 -42.76
C LYS A 785 62.19 12.55 -42.55
N ASP A 786 62.74 11.96 -43.62
CA ASP A 786 63.74 10.90 -43.53
C ASP A 786 64.98 11.31 -42.75
N LYS A 787 65.49 12.54 -42.99
CA LYS A 787 66.61 13.09 -42.20
C LYS A 787 66.23 13.26 -40.74
N LEU A 788 65.04 13.82 -40.46
CA LEU A 788 64.56 13.98 -39.09
C LEU A 788 64.36 12.63 -38.38
N ASN A 789 63.87 11.60 -39.07
CA ASN A 789 63.71 10.22 -38.58
C ASN A 789 65.05 9.58 -38.20
N GLN A 790 66.08 9.88 -38.98
CA GLN A 790 67.46 9.44 -38.72
C GLN A 790 68.12 10.22 -37.57
N GLY A 791 67.55 11.36 -37.14
CA GLY A 791 68.16 12.23 -36.13
C GLY A 791 69.12 13.26 -36.73
N HIS A 792 68.95 13.61 -38.00
CA HIS A 792 69.69 14.69 -38.66
C HIS A 792 68.78 15.91 -38.78
N LEU A 793 69.15 17.03 -38.15
CA LEU A 793 68.41 18.28 -38.33
C LEU A 793 68.56 18.78 -39.76
N VAL A 794 67.55 19.51 -40.25
CA VAL A 794 67.57 20.12 -41.58
C VAL A 794 67.51 21.63 -41.43
N VAL A 795 68.51 22.35 -41.91
CA VAL A 795 68.45 23.81 -41.97
C VAL A 795 67.76 24.21 -43.27
N ALA A 796 66.67 24.96 -43.18
CA ALA A 796 65.84 25.37 -44.32
C ALA A 796 65.77 26.89 -44.41
N TRP A 797 65.89 27.44 -45.62
CA TRP A 797 65.75 28.86 -45.88
C TRP A 797 64.31 29.18 -46.27
N VAL A 798 63.74 30.23 -45.69
CA VAL A 798 62.33 30.57 -45.78
C VAL A 798 62.18 32.08 -46.06
N ALA A 799 61.27 32.46 -46.95
CA ALA A 799 60.98 33.86 -47.24
C ALA A 799 59.77 34.37 -46.45
N ASN A 800 59.74 35.66 -46.14
CA ASN A 800 58.62 36.36 -45.48
C ASN A 800 58.28 35.83 -44.07
N VAL A 801 59.26 35.30 -43.34
CA VAL A 801 59.12 34.85 -41.96
C VAL A 801 59.72 35.91 -41.02
N ASN A 802 59.04 36.20 -39.91
CA ASN A 802 59.44 37.24 -38.93
C ASN A 802 59.70 38.65 -39.53
N GLY A 803 59.12 38.96 -40.70
CA GLY A 803 59.30 40.24 -41.38
C GLY A 803 60.53 40.33 -42.29
N PHE A 804 61.28 39.24 -42.45
CA PHE A 804 62.45 39.18 -43.33
C PHE A 804 62.10 38.60 -44.70
N VAL A 805 62.70 39.16 -45.75
CA VAL A 805 62.58 38.63 -47.12
C VAL A 805 63.28 37.27 -47.30
N ASN A 806 64.24 36.93 -46.43
CA ASN A 806 64.84 35.58 -46.28
C ASN A 806 65.26 35.38 -44.82
N HIS A 807 65.08 34.17 -44.32
CA HIS A 807 65.46 33.72 -42.98
C HIS A 807 65.86 32.24 -43.04
N ALA A 808 66.54 31.72 -42.03
CA ALA A 808 66.89 30.30 -41.94
C ALA A 808 66.45 29.70 -40.59
N LEU A 809 65.88 28.50 -40.67
CA LEU A 809 65.33 27.75 -39.53
C LEU A 809 65.99 26.39 -39.43
N ALA A 810 66.23 25.89 -38.21
CA ALA A 810 66.68 24.52 -38.01
C ALA A 810 65.48 23.62 -37.72
N LEU A 811 65.03 22.83 -38.69
CA LEU A 811 63.94 21.87 -38.52
C LEU A 811 64.37 20.76 -37.56
N THR A 812 63.54 20.50 -36.55
CA THR A 812 63.82 19.59 -35.44
C THR A 812 62.86 18.41 -35.35
N GLY A 813 61.71 18.48 -36.01
CA GLY A 813 60.77 17.37 -35.94
C GLY A 813 59.52 17.61 -36.75
N TYR A 814 58.60 16.66 -36.66
CA TYR A 814 57.30 16.75 -37.27
C TYR A 814 56.26 15.92 -36.52
N ASP A 815 54.99 16.28 -36.70
CA ASP A 815 53.85 15.41 -36.38
C ASP A 815 52.92 15.28 -37.59
N ALA A 816 51.71 14.75 -37.40
CA ALA A 816 50.73 14.58 -38.46
C ALA A 816 50.36 15.87 -39.21
N SER A 817 50.53 17.04 -38.58
CA SER A 817 50.02 18.34 -39.06
C SER A 817 51.07 19.45 -39.15
N ARG A 818 52.18 19.35 -38.41
CA ARG A 818 53.16 20.44 -38.25
C ARG A 818 54.60 19.97 -38.41
N LEU A 819 55.44 20.92 -38.79
CA LEU A 819 56.90 20.87 -38.66
C LEU A 819 57.32 21.68 -37.44
N PHE A 820 58.23 21.12 -36.65
CA PHE A 820 58.87 21.77 -35.52
C PHE A 820 60.25 22.27 -35.93
N TYR A 821 60.62 23.45 -35.45
CA TYR A 821 61.91 24.06 -35.78
C TYR A 821 62.40 24.96 -34.65
N ASN A 822 63.70 25.16 -34.60
CA ASN A 822 64.32 26.17 -33.75
C ASN A 822 64.54 27.44 -34.57
N ASN A 823 64.06 28.57 -34.07
CA ASN A 823 64.12 29.87 -34.74
C ASN A 823 65.31 30.70 -34.20
N PRO A 824 66.36 30.97 -35.01
CA PRO A 824 67.50 31.75 -34.57
C PRO A 824 67.17 33.20 -34.22
N TRP A 825 66.14 33.79 -34.86
CA TRP A 825 65.79 35.18 -34.63
C TRP A 825 65.10 35.36 -33.28
N THR A 826 64.06 34.55 -33.02
CA THR A 826 63.30 34.64 -31.77
C THR A 826 63.97 33.93 -30.59
N GLY A 827 64.92 33.03 -30.87
CA GLY A 827 65.54 32.18 -29.86
C GLY A 827 64.58 31.16 -29.25
N ARG A 828 63.52 30.78 -29.97
CA ARG A 828 62.47 29.87 -29.48
C ARG A 828 62.34 28.61 -30.34
N LYS A 829 61.85 27.54 -29.71
CA LYS A 829 61.33 26.36 -30.41
C LYS A 829 59.92 26.68 -30.88
N GLU A 830 59.67 26.57 -32.16
CA GLU A 830 58.45 26.99 -32.83
C GLU A 830 57.94 25.88 -33.76
N SER A 831 56.75 26.06 -34.31
CA SER A 831 56.17 25.13 -35.28
C SER A 831 55.26 25.84 -36.26
N MET A 832 55.12 25.28 -37.46
CA MET A 832 54.18 25.76 -38.47
C MET A 832 53.55 24.55 -39.20
N THR A 833 52.41 24.77 -39.84
CA THR A 833 51.79 23.72 -40.66
C THR A 833 52.66 23.41 -41.88
N TYR A 834 52.50 22.22 -42.46
CA TYR A 834 53.21 21.84 -43.69
C TYR A 834 52.96 22.83 -44.84
N GLY A 835 51.73 23.33 -44.97
CA GLY A 835 51.36 24.31 -46.00
C GLY A 835 52.06 25.65 -45.81
N GLU A 836 52.06 26.19 -44.58
CA GLU A 836 52.77 27.42 -44.25
C GLU A 836 54.27 27.29 -44.52
N PHE A 837 54.89 26.21 -44.03
CA PHE A 837 56.31 25.96 -44.28
C PHE A 837 56.62 25.91 -45.78
N TYR A 838 55.85 25.12 -46.53
CA TYR A 838 56.09 24.97 -47.96
C TYR A 838 55.94 26.29 -48.72
N GLN A 839 54.98 27.15 -48.34
CA GLN A 839 54.84 28.48 -48.95
C GLN A 839 56.10 29.33 -48.75
N HIS A 840 56.59 29.42 -47.51
CA HIS A 840 57.78 30.21 -47.19
C HIS A 840 59.06 29.61 -47.80
N TRP A 841 59.20 28.29 -47.74
CA TRP A 841 60.33 27.55 -48.29
C TRP A 841 60.37 27.65 -49.83
N ASN A 842 59.23 27.50 -50.50
CA ASN A 842 59.12 27.62 -51.95
C ASN A 842 59.40 29.04 -52.45
N ALA A 843 58.95 30.05 -51.71
CA ALA A 843 59.26 31.44 -52.02
C ALA A 843 60.77 31.75 -51.93
N ASP A 844 61.54 30.97 -51.17
CA ASP A 844 63.01 30.99 -51.16
C ASP A 844 63.66 29.82 -51.92
N ARG A 845 63.06 29.40 -53.03
CA ARG A 845 63.60 28.38 -53.96
C ARG A 845 63.87 27.02 -53.30
N GLN A 846 63.14 26.68 -52.24
CA GLN A 846 63.21 25.39 -51.55
C GLN A 846 64.61 25.02 -51.09
N ARG A 847 65.40 25.99 -50.63
CA ARG A 847 66.78 25.77 -50.18
C ARG A 847 66.82 25.07 -48.82
N ALA A 848 67.64 24.03 -48.72
CA ALA A 848 67.88 23.32 -47.46
C ALA A 848 69.24 22.63 -47.46
N ILE A 849 69.76 22.35 -46.26
CA ILE A 849 70.98 21.58 -46.02
C ILE A 849 70.82 20.69 -44.79
N SER A 850 71.40 19.49 -44.83
CA SER A 850 71.58 18.58 -43.69
C SER A 850 72.94 17.90 -43.81
N TYR A 851 73.14 16.76 -43.13
CA TYR A 851 74.36 15.93 -43.19
C TYR A 851 74.00 14.46 -43.21
#